data_AF-A0A7X9TW39-F1
#
_entry.id   AF-A0A7X9TW39-F1
#
_cell.length_a   1.000
_cell.length_b   1.000
_cell.length_c   1.000
_cell.angle_alpha   90.00
_cell.angle_beta   90.00
_cell.angle_gamma   90.00
#
_symmetry.space_group_name_H-M   'P 1'
#
loop_
_entity.id
_entity.type
_entity.pdbx_description
1 polymer ?
#
loop_
_entity_poly.entity_id
_entity_poly.type
_entity_poly.pdbx_seq_one_letter_code
_entity_poly.pdbx_strand_id
1 'polypeptide(L)'
;MKEYLSLFNTDQLNKYGYRFSIDALESGLRQSWELGTPMFISHDFHRPLGWSKPLGLRIFSHQVELMGLSSFAENDEEQNEINTLSSKFVSYKIQAVSETDKNSLISGKEHLLTGSEVFAVRECISLIDENIARKAFPNLFKGDEQDKRNLCSLKDLKVIAPGVFEYEGHAVFAHRFFRRSLSQFNNLNMSFLNRLIQLCNSDDLDVKISLDPHSIGLINSYAEPIELDYWWGPKFNDSLLDIPSGVTKYENTERGRFFSGVSATEFWWHKQNGIQSLECEELRDNPSYGVSGEDYGCRYVHSMVNDEGSAYHLDGAIRLYDEESYIDRLDASISNAGKNSNYFKLWRIDGDIPLSTWKELICDFYKDNHLIGEYFGGVDTISEQSTSSPSAKSSEDPLHKYTCKSRPNDKSQIFISYHPLETFPGKQEVEIIAVDSIVIGDMRVNVIEFEAVDLLKDIRKSTGSACPIPKHVNLLAYDDFDINLPLFVCRGSSSISNANKIFQCARSISLSKLALDDRIITASVCVVYPEATVKYAIACSIKALHELLDPERFSLPSSFSKIPDWIKTQSECLKLSISEQERSIPDRSLLKNIGDFRVSRKFAERSEYELNSNGQFTYKVHSSNTELLELMMERQCLFLTPANIIQRAKCLSCRGNYLKCKCLAVFQGAGVSMKKIRILGAVWSSRNFWSAHYKLSE
;
A
#
# COMPACT_ATOMS: atom_id res chain seq x y z
N MET A 1 -1.40 -12.45 13.17
CA MET A 1 -0.98 -11.19 12.53
C MET A 1 -2.14 -10.22 12.54
N LYS A 2 -1.84 -8.93 12.70
CA LYS A 2 -2.85 -7.87 12.62
C LYS A 2 -2.99 -7.36 11.20
N GLU A 3 -4.21 -7.38 10.67
CA GLU A 3 -4.52 -6.98 9.30
C GLU A 3 -5.15 -5.57 9.23
N TYR A 4 -4.73 -4.81 8.24
CA TYR A 4 -5.28 -3.49 7.92
C TYR A 4 -5.62 -3.40 6.43
N LEU A 5 -6.85 -3.00 6.12
CA LEU A 5 -7.21 -2.62 4.76
C LEU A 5 -6.46 -1.34 4.38
N SER A 6 -5.62 -1.44 3.36
CA SER A 6 -4.66 -0.41 2.98
C SER A 6 -4.80 -0.04 1.50
N LEU A 7 -4.45 1.20 1.17
CA LEU A 7 -4.26 1.64 -0.20
C LEU A 7 -2.84 1.32 -0.63
N PHE A 8 -2.67 0.55 -1.69
CA PHE A 8 -1.36 0.23 -2.24
C PHE A 8 -0.95 1.19 -3.36
N ASN A 9 -1.86 1.52 -4.28
CA ASN A 9 -1.55 2.40 -5.40
C ASN A 9 -2.81 3.01 -6.03
N THR A 10 -2.65 4.07 -6.83
CA THR A 10 -3.75 4.74 -7.55
C THR A 10 -3.39 5.06 -8.99
N ASP A 11 -4.41 5.38 -9.80
CA ASP A 11 -4.22 5.94 -11.14
C ASP A 11 -4.01 7.47 -11.12
N GLN A 12 -3.62 8.06 -9.97
CA GLN A 12 -3.29 9.48 -9.88
C GLN A 12 -1.81 9.74 -10.16
N LEU A 13 -1.49 11.00 -10.44
CA LEU A 13 -0.11 11.43 -10.62
C LEU A 13 0.61 11.39 -9.26
N ASN A 14 1.70 10.64 -9.17
CA ASN A 14 2.54 10.61 -7.97
C ASN A 14 3.56 11.77 -7.96
N LYS A 15 4.33 11.88 -6.87
CA LYS A 15 5.34 12.95 -6.70
C LYS A 15 6.45 12.95 -7.76
N TYR A 16 6.63 11.84 -8.46
CA TYR A 16 7.61 11.68 -9.53
C TYR A 16 7.04 12.02 -10.92
N GLY A 17 5.77 12.41 -11.01
CA GLY A 17 5.11 12.63 -12.29
C GLY A 17 4.74 11.33 -13.02
N TYR A 18 4.79 10.18 -12.36
CA TYR A 18 4.29 8.93 -12.92
C TYR A 18 2.82 8.74 -12.61
N ARG A 19 2.14 8.02 -13.51
CA ARG A 19 0.77 7.56 -13.35
C ARG A 19 0.71 6.08 -13.67
N PHE A 20 0.18 5.28 -12.75
CA PHE A 20 -0.12 3.88 -13.05
C PHE A 20 -1.41 3.81 -13.86
N SER A 21 -1.38 3.15 -15.02
CA SER A 21 -2.60 2.91 -15.79
C SER A 21 -3.51 1.93 -15.03
N ILE A 22 -4.82 1.93 -15.36
CA ILE A 22 -5.76 0.95 -14.82
C ILE A 22 -5.28 -0.48 -15.13
N ASP A 23 -4.68 -0.71 -16.29
CA ASP A 23 -4.06 -2.00 -16.65
C ASP A 23 -2.90 -2.37 -15.73
N ALA A 24 -2.05 -1.40 -15.37
CA ALA A 24 -0.94 -1.64 -14.45
C ALA A 24 -1.46 -2.00 -13.05
N LEU A 25 -2.51 -1.31 -12.57
CA LEU A 25 -3.13 -1.63 -11.28
C LEU A 25 -3.78 -3.02 -11.28
N GLU A 26 -4.50 -3.38 -12.34
CA GLU A 26 -5.13 -4.70 -12.49
C GLU A 26 -4.08 -5.81 -12.63
N SER A 27 -3.03 -5.57 -13.41
CA SER A 27 -1.91 -6.50 -13.56
C SER A 27 -1.23 -6.74 -12.21
N GLY A 28 -1.00 -5.69 -11.43
CA GLY A 28 -0.47 -5.81 -10.06
C GLY A 28 -1.35 -6.67 -9.16
N LEU A 29 -2.67 -6.46 -9.17
CA LEU A 29 -3.63 -7.32 -8.47
C LEU A 29 -3.52 -8.76 -8.95
N ARG A 30 -3.59 -9.01 -10.26
CA ARG A 30 -3.61 -10.34 -10.88
C ARG A 30 -2.35 -11.16 -10.56
N GLN A 31 -1.19 -10.51 -10.49
CA GLN A 31 0.09 -11.18 -10.20
C GLN A 31 0.24 -11.61 -8.74
N SER A 32 -0.49 -10.99 -7.80
CA SER A 32 -0.16 -11.11 -6.37
C SER A 32 -1.35 -11.29 -5.43
N TRP A 33 -2.59 -11.28 -5.92
CA TRP A 33 -3.78 -11.44 -5.07
C TRP A 33 -3.82 -12.78 -4.31
N GLU A 34 -3.20 -13.84 -4.85
CA GLU A 34 -3.20 -15.17 -4.22
C GLU A 34 -2.11 -15.31 -3.16
N LEU A 35 -0.86 -15.00 -3.53
CA LEU A 35 0.32 -15.20 -2.67
C LEU A 35 0.65 -13.99 -1.81
N GLY A 36 0.37 -12.78 -2.30
CA GLY A 36 0.85 -11.53 -1.71
C GLY A 36 2.33 -11.26 -1.99
N THR A 37 2.84 -10.21 -1.37
CA THR A 37 4.24 -9.76 -1.46
C THR A 37 4.72 -9.27 -0.09
N PRO A 38 6.01 -9.41 0.22
CA PRO A 38 6.59 -8.85 1.45
C PRO A 38 6.60 -7.32 1.42
N MET A 39 6.44 -6.73 2.60
CA MET A 39 6.68 -5.31 2.85
C MET A 39 8.05 -5.16 3.51
N PHE A 40 8.95 -4.40 2.89
CA PHE A 40 10.30 -4.18 3.38
C PHE A 40 10.47 -2.78 3.94
N ILE A 41 11.26 -2.63 5.01
CA ILE A 41 11.64 -1.32 5.53
C ILE A 41 12.60 -0.67 4.51
N SER A 42 12.23 0.50 4.01
CA SER A 42 13.07 1.31 3.10
C SER A 42 13.58 0.53 1.89
N HIS A 43 12.76 -0.34 1.31
CA HIS A 43 13.11 -1.20 0.16
C HIS A 43 14.28 -2.18 0.39
N ASP A 44 14.69 -2.42 1.64
CA ASP A 44 15.74 -3.37 1.96
C ASP A 44 15.19 -4.79 2.13
N PHE A 45 15.52 -5.69 1.21
CA PHE A 45 15.06 -7.08 1.20
C PHE A 45 15.50 -7.90 2.42
N HIS A 46 16.46 -7.40 3.20
CA HIS A 46 16.88 -8.00 4.47
C HIS A 46 16.05 -7.57 5.67
N ARG A 47 15.13 -6.61 5.50
CA ARG A 47 14.37 -5.99 6.60
C ARG A 47 12.85 -6.13 6.37
N PRO A 48 12.30 -7.35 6.41
CA PRO A 48 10.87 -7.55 6.26
C PRO A 48 10.10 -7.01 7.47
N LEU A 49 9.08 -6.21 7.21
CA LEU A 49 8.19 -5.60 8.21
C LEU A 49 6.82 -6.28 8.27
N GLY A 50 6.36 -6.80 7.14
CA GLY A 50 5.01 -7.35 7.06
C GLY A 50 4.72 -8.01 5.72
N TRP A 51 3.46 -8.39 5.54
CA TRP A 51 2.98 -9.04 4.32
C TRP A 51 1.80 -8.27 3.73
N SER A 52 1.89 -7.91 2.46
CA SER A 52 0.82 -7.22 1.72
C SER A 52 0.15 -8.18 0.74
N LYS A 53 -1.18 -8.29 0.79
CA LYS A 53 -1.97 -9.11 -0.12
C LYS A 53 -3.02 -8.25 -0.83
N PRO A 54 -2.86 -7.96 -2.14
CA PRO A 54 -3.86 -7.22 -2.88
C PRO A 54 -5.21 -7.93 -2.85
N LEU A 55 -6.27 -7.16 -2.63
CA LEU A 55 -7.63 -7.67 -2.48
C LEU A 55 -8.48 -7.35 -3.71
N GLY A 56 -8.35 -6.13 -4.23
CA GLY A 56 -9.19 -5.70 -5.33
C GLY A 56 -8.97 -4.26 -5.78
N LEU A 57 -9.69 -3.87 -6.83
CA LEU A 57 -9.70 -2.51 -7.37
C LEU A 57 -10.98 -1.79 -6.98
N ARG A 58 -10.84 -0.60 -6.41
CA ARG A 58 -11.94 0.31 -6.10
C ARG A 58 -12.01 1.39 -7.14
N ILE A 59 -13.18 1.54 -7.75
CA ILE A 59 -13.48 2.55 -8.77
C ILE A 59 -14.38 3.60 -8.13
N PHE A 60 -13.96 4.84 -8.23
CA PHE A 60 -14.77 6.02 -7.93
C PHE A 60 -14.64 6.99 -9.10
N SER A 61 -15.42 8.04 -9.01
CA SER A 61 -15.64 8.99 -10.09
C SER A 61 -14.40 9.81 -10.50
N HIS A 62 -13.30 9.81 -9.75
CA HIS A 62 -12.09 10.60 -10.07
C HIS A 62 -10.77 9.81 -10.04
N GLN A 63 -10.77 8.56 -9.56
CA GLN A 63 -9.59 7.69 -9.56
C GLN A 63 -9.97 6.20 -9.56
N VAL A 64 -8.96 5.34 -9.68
CA VAL A 64 -9.00 3.91 -9.34
C VAL A 64 -7.93 3.63 -8.29
N GLU A 65 -8.29 2.89 -7.23
CA GLU A 65 -7.41 2.51 -6.11
C GLU A 65 -7.18 1.00 -6.12
N LEU A 66 -5.92 0.57 -6.03
CA LEU A 66 -5.54 -0.80 -5.68
C LEU A 66 -5.56 -0.95 -4.16
N MET A 67 -6.53 -1.70 -3.66
CA MET A 67 -6.73 -1.97 -2.24
C MET A 67 -6.21 -3.36 -1.89
N GLY A 68 -5.67 -3.51 -0.69
CA GLY A 68 -5.21 -4.80 -0.17
C GLY A 68 -5.17 -4.86 1.34
N LEU A 69 -4.78 -6.02 1.86
CA LEU A 69 -4.60 -6.26 3.28
C LEU A 69 -3.10 -6.19 3.60
N SER A 70 -2.74 -5.34 4.55
CA SER A 70 -1.39 -5.28 5.12
C SER A 70 -1.40 -5.99 6.47
N SER A 71 -0.57 -7.01 6.60
CA SER A 71 -0.42 -7.83 7.80
C SER A 71 0.89 -7.50 8.49
N PHE A 72 0.84 -7.27 9.79
CA PHE A 72 2.00 -7.02 10.63
C PHE A 72 2.04 -8.04 11.77
N ALA A 73 3.23 -8.47 12.15
CA ALA A 73 3.42 -9.35 13.31
C ALA A 73 3.08 -8.63 14.61
N GLU A 74 2.41 -9.32 15.51
CA GLU A 74 2.17 -8.87 16.89
C GLU A 74 3.06 -9.62 17.90
N ASN A 75 3.82 -10.63 17.44
CA ASN A 75 4.72 -11.45 18.25
C ASN A 75 5.83 -12.09 17.39
N ASP A 76 6.82 -12.71 18.04
CA ASP A 76 8.01 -13.29 17.39
C ASP A 76 7.69 -14.48 16.47
N GLU A 77 6.67 -15.28 16.78
CA GLU A 77 6.26 -16.41 15.93
C GLU A 77 5.73 -15.90 14.57
N GLU A 78 4.87 -14.89 14.62
CA GLU A 78 4.37 -14.22 13.42
C GLU A 78 5.48 -13.49 12.64
N GLN A 79 6.45 -12.90 13.34
CA GLN A 79 7.61 -12.27 12.69
C GLN A 79 8.46 -13.33 11.97
N ASN A 80 8.67 -14.50 12.57
CA ASN A 80 9.37 -15.61 11.94
C ASN A 80 8.63 -16.17 10.72
N GLU A 81 7.30 -16.19 10.76
CA GLU A 81 6.47 -16.52 9.59
C GLU A 81 6.68 -15.51 8.46
N ILE A 82 6.62 -14.20 8.75
CA ILE A 82 6.89 -13.13 7.77
C ILE A 82 8.30 -13.26 7.19
N ASN A 83 9.31 -13.51 8.03
CA ASN A 83 10.69 -13.69 7.58
C ASN A 83 10.77 -14.87 6.60
N THR A 84 10.15 -16.00 6.95
CA THR A 84 10.14 -17.21 6.11
C THR A 84 9.44 -16.98 4.77
N LEU A 85 8.27 -16.32 4.78
CA LEU A 85 7.53 -15.99 3.57
C LEU A 85 8.32 -15.02 2.68
N SER A 86 8.97 -14.02 3.30
CA SER A 86 9.80 -13.04 2.61
C SER A 86 11.01 -13.70 1.95
N SER A 87 11.74 -14.57 2.66
CA SER A 87 12.87 -15.31 2.09
C SER A 87 12.44 -16.21 0.92
N LYS A 88 11.28 -16.88 1.02
CA LYS A 88 10.73 -17.68 -0.08
C LYS A 88 10.37 -16.81 -1.29
N PHE A 89 9.71 -15.67 -1.06
CA PHE A 89 9.35 -14.73 -2.13
C PHE A 89 10.58 -14.16 -2.82
N VAL A 90 11.57 -13.70 -2.05
CA VAL A 90 12.84 -13.19 -2.57
C VAL A 90 13.57 -14.27 -3.35
N SER A 91 13.66 -15.49 -2.84
CA SER A 91 14.27 -16.62 -3.55
C SER A 91 13.56 -16.92 -4.86
N TYR A 92 12.23 -17.01 -4.85
CA TYR A 92 11.44 -17.23 -6.07
C TYR A 92 11.64 -16.11 -7.10
N LYS A 93 11.56 -14.85 -6.67
CA LYS A 93 11.66 -13.68 -7.56
C LYS A 93 13.08 -13.52 -8.13
N ILE A 94 14.09 -13.65 -7.28
CA ILE A 94 15.49 -13.46 -7.67
C ILE A 94 15.99 -14.65 -8.48
N GLN A 95 15.60 -15.88 -8.16
CA GLN A 95 16.13 -17.07 -8.84
C GLN A 95 15.27 -17.51 -10.04
N ALA A 96 14.31 -16.70 -10.48
CA ALA A 96 13.48 -16.94 -11.67
C ALA A 96 14.26 -16.75 -12.99
N VAL A 97 15.41 -17.42 -13.12
CA VAL A 97 16.28 -17.37 -14.30
C VAL A 97 16.06 -18.61 -15.16
N SER A 98 15.80 -18.40 -16.45
CA SER A 98 15.58 -19.49 -17.40
C SER A 98 16.87 -20.30 -17.64
N GLU A 99 16.74 -21.57 -17.99
CA GLU A 99 17.91 -22.43 -18.26
C GLU A 99 18.71 -21.94 -19.48
N THR A 100 18.06 -21.30 -20.44
CA THR A 100 18.73 -20.69 -21.60
C THR A 100 19.62 -19.52 -21.18
N ASP A 101 19.16 -18.70 -20.23
CA ASP A 101 19.92 -17.55 -19.74
C ASP A 101 21.09 -18.00 -18.86
N LYS A 102 20.89 -19.02 -18.02
CA LYS A 102 21.99 -19.61 -17.22
C LYS A 102 23.12 -20.11 -18.12
N ASN A 103 22.78 -20.90 -19.14
CA ASN A 103 23.73 -21.41 -20.11
C ASN A 103 24.47 -20.28 -20.85
N SER A 104 23.76 -19.19 -21.17
CA SER A 104 24.36 -18.02 -21.83
C SER A 104 25.38 -17.30 -20.94
N LEU A 105 25.16 -17.24 -19.62
CA LEU A 105 26.09 -16.63 -18.66
C LEU A 105 27.38 -17.46 -18.50
N ILE A 106 27.24 -18.79 -18.38
CA ILE A 106 28.37 -19.68 -18.07
C ILE A 106 29.18 -20.11 -19.29
N SER A 107 28.61 -20.02 -20.51
CA SER A 107 29.27 -20.48 -21.74
C SER A 107 30.67 -19.86 -21.89
N GLY A 108 31.69 -20.73 -21.94
CA GLY A 108 33.10 -20.35 -22.04
C GLY A 108 33.75 -19.88 -20.73
N LYS A 109 33.03 -19.95 -19.60
CA LYS A 109 33.46 -19.51 -18.25
C LYS A 109 33.26 -20.59 -17.19
N GLU A 110 32.94 -21.81 -17.58
CA GLU A 110 32.62 -22.93 -16.68
C GLU A 110 33.80 -23.23 -15.73
N HIS A 111 35.03 -23.07 -16.22
CA HIS A 111 36.26 -23.27 -15.47
C HIS A 111 36.58 -22.16 -14.45
N LEU A 112 35.82 -21.05 -14.45
CA LEU A 112 36.01 -19.92 -13.54
C LEU A 112 35.12 -20.01 -12.29
N LEU A 113 34.12 -20.90 -12.31
CA LEU A 113 33.10 -21.06 -11.28
C LEU A 113 33.65 -21.71 -10.02
N THR A 114 33.16 -21.30 -8.85
CA THR A 114 33.54 -21.88 -7.55
C THR A 114 32.70 -23.11 -7.16
N GLY A 115 31.56 -23.34 -7.81
CA GLY A 115 30.56 -24.33 -7.41
C GLY A 115 29.55 -23.83 -6.37
N SER A 116 29.60 -22.55 -6.01
CA SER A 116 28.66 -21.86 -5.11
C SER A 116 27.92 -20.70 -5.79
N GLU A 117 27.88 -20.72 -7.13
CA GLU A 117 27.33 -19.64 -7.93
C GLU A 117 25.82 -19.45 -7.75
N VAL A 118 25.38 -18.20 -7.86
CA VAL A 118 23.98 -17.81 -7.78
C VAL A 118 23.56 -17.10 -9.07
N PHE A 119 22.49 -17.60 -9.68
CA PHE A 119 21.83 -16.93 -10.80
C PHE A 119 20.69 -16.06 -10.27
N ALA A 120 20.70 -14.79 -10.64
CA ALA A 120 19.80 -13.79 -10.08
C ALA A 120 19.20 -12.87 -11.14
N VAL A 121 17.89 -12.62 -11.05
CA VAL A 121 17.19 -11.53 -11.71
C VAL A 121 17.39 -10.26 -10.89
N ARG A 122 18.21 -9.35 -11.39
CA ARG A 122 18.45 -8.00 -10.82
C ARG A 122 18.11 -6.95 -11.87
N GLU A 123 18.92 -5.88 -11.99
CA GLU A 123 18.85 -4.95 -13.13
C GLU A 123 19.03 -5.70 -14.46
N CYS A 124 19.85 -6.76 -14.44
CA CYS A 124 19.97 -7.76 -15.51
C CYS A 124 19.91 -9.16 -14.88
N ILE A 125 19.60 -10.17 -15.70
CA ILE A 125 19.91 -11.56 -15.36
C ILE A 125 21.42 -11.67 -15.19
N SER A 126 21.85 -12.11 -14.01
CA SER A 126 23.21 -12.05 -13.52
C SER A 126 23.69 -13.39 -12.99
N LEU A 127 24.98 -13.68 -13.18
CA LEU A 127 25.75 -14.69 -12.47
C LEU A 127 26.53 -14.00 -11.35
N ILE A 128 26.32 -14.43 -10.13
CA ILE A 128 27.04 -13.97 -8.94
C ILE A 128 27.92 -15.11 -8.46
N ASP A 129 29.22 -14.88 -8.44
CA ASP A 129 30.20 -15.84 -7.94
C ASP A 129 31.50 -15.13 -7.55
N GLU A 130 32.31 -15.74 -6.69
CA GLU A 130 33.50 -15.11 -6.13
C GLU A 130 34.49 -14.69 -7.23
N ASN A 131 34.72 -13.37 -7.35
CA ASN A 131 35.63 -12.76 -8.30
C ASN A 131 35.34 -13.13 -9.78
N ILE A 132 34.13 -13.56 -10.14
CA ILE A 132 33.83 -14.03 -11.50
C ILE A 132 34.10 -12.98 -12.59
N ALA A 133 33.75 -11.71 -12.36
CA ALA A 133 34.01 -10.64 -13.31
C ALA A 133 35.51 -10.31 -13.37
N ARG A 134 36.22 -10.35 -12.23
CA ARG A 134 37.68 -10.19 -12.20
C ARG A 134 38.41 -11.30 -12.95
N LYS A 135 37.99 -12.54 -12.76
CA LYS A 135 38.55 -13.72 -13.45
C LYS A 135 38.27 -13.67 -14.95
N ALA A 136 37.07 -13.25 -15.35
CA ALA A 136 36.68 -13.14 -16.75
C ALA A 136 37.33 -11.93 -17.46
N PHE A 137 37.51 -10.81 -16.76
CA PHE A 137 37.95 -9.53 -17.33
C PHE A 137 39.16 -8.93 -16.59
N PRO A 138 40.31 -9.62 -16.54
CA PRO A 138 41.46 -9.17 -15.73
C PRO A 138 42.03 -7.80 -16.17
N ASN A 139 41.81 -7.37 -17.41
CA ASN A 139 42.22 -6.05 -17.90
C ASN A 139 41.42 -4.91 -17.27
N LEU A 140 40.17 -5.17 -16.90
CA LEU A 140 39.27 -4.21 -16.26
C LEU A 140 39.57 -4.07 -14.76
N PHE A 141 39.95 -5.17 -14.10
CA PHE A 141 40.20 -5.24 -12.66
C PHE A 141 41.70 -5.39 -12.36
N LYS A 142 42.40 -4.26 -12.17
CA LYS A 142 43.87 -4.20 -12.06
C LYS A 142 44.42 -4.37 -10.63
N GLY A 143 43.56 -4.61 -9.64
CA GLY A 143 43.93 -4.81 -8.24
C GLY A 143 42.80 -5.49 -7.42
N ASP A 144 42.99 -5.59 -6.11
CA ASP A 144 41.96 -6.04 -5.19
C ASP A 144 40.89 -4.94 -4.92
N GLU A 145 39.82 -5.27 -4.20
CA GLU A 145 38.71 -4.34 -3.94
C GLU A 145 39.08 -3.20 -2.96
N GLN A 146 40.14 -3.37 -2.15
CA GLN A 146 40.57 -2.39 -1.16
C GLN A 146 41.65 -1.44 -1.71
N ASP A 147 42.25 -1.78 -2.85
CA ASP A 147 43.18 -0.90 -3.53
C ASP A 147 42.47 0.38 -4.01
N LYS A 148 42.84 1.50 -3.37
CA LYS A 148 42.35 2.85 -3.66
C LYS A 148 42.61 3.29 -5.11
N ARG A 149 43.47 2.58 -5.85
CA ARG A 149 43.80 2.83 -7.25
C ARG A 149 42.98 2.00 -8.24
N ASN A 150 42.11 1.10 -7.76
CA ASN A 150 41.31 0.21 -8.60
C ASN A 150 40.03 0.87 -9.18
N LEU A 151 39.86 2.18 -9.04
CA LEU A 151 38.74 2.89 -9.65
C LEU A 151 38.93 2.99 -11.17
N CYS A 152 37.88 2.67 -11.91
CA CYS A 152 37.80 2.84 -13.35
C CYS A 152 37.39 4.28 -13.69
N SER A 153 38.01 4.86 -14.73
CA SER A 153 37.51 6.09 -15.34
C SER A 153 36.13 5.83 -15.94
N LEU A 154 35.13 6.62 -15.54
CA LEU A 154 33.76 6.46 -16.02
C LEU A 154 33.66 6.78 -17.53
N LYS A 155 34.54 7.65 -18.05
CA LYS A 155 34.64 7.99 -19.48
C LYS A 155 35.03 6.79 -20.34
N ASP A 156 35.71 5.80 -19.75
CA ASP A 156 36.19 4.61 -20.46
C ASP A 156 35.14 3.48 -20.49
N LEU A 157 34.00 3.64 -19.81
CA LEU A 157 32.97 2.63 -19.69
C LEU A 157 31.81 2.90 -20.65
N LYS A 158 31.35 1.84 -21.33
CA LYS A 158 30.15 1.92 -22.17
C LYS A 158 28.90 1.78 -21.30
N VAL A 159 28.22 2.90 -21.03
CA VAL A 159 27.03 2.94 -20.16
C VAL A 159 25.83 2.27 -20.84
N ILE A 160 25.19 1.33 -20.14
CA ILE A 160 23.85 0.79 -20.48
C ILE A 160 22.79 1.55 -19.68
N ALA A 161 23.03 1.70 -18.38
CA ALA A 161 22.13 2.35 -17.42
C ALA A 161 22.92 2.83 -16.18
N PRO A 162 22.32 3.58 -15.23
CA PRO A 162 22.99 3.97 -14.01
C PRO A 162 23.61 2.78 -13.25
N GLY A 163 24.94 2.71 -13.25
CA GLY A 163 25.72 1.64 -12.62
C GLY A 163 25.72 0.29 -13.36
N VAL A 164 25.31 0.26 -14.63
CA VAL A 164 25.38 -0.93 -15.49
C VAL A 164 26.14 -0.57 -16.77
N PHE A 165 27.19 -1.32 -17.06
CA PHE A 165 28.11 -1.03 -18.15
C PHE A 165 28.30 -2.27 -19.04
N GLU A 166 28.52 -2.05 -20.33
CA GLU A 166 28.91 -3.10 -21.26
C GLU A 166 30.43 -3.25 -21.28
N TYR A 167 30.91 -4.49 -21.15
CA TYR A 167 32.30 -4.86 -21.37
C TYR A 167 32.37 -6.23 -22.04
N GLU A 168 33.04 -6.31 -23.19
CA GLU A 168 33.23 -7.56 -23.96
C GLU A 168 31.93 -8.39 -24.13
N GLY A 169 30.82 -7.72 -24.44
CA GLY A 169 29.52 -8.36 -24.67
C GLY A 169 28.76 -8.80 -23.40
N HIS A 170 29.25 -8.43 -22.21
CA HIS A 170 28.61 -8.72 -20.92
C HIS A 170 28.28 -7.43 -20.19
N ALA A 171 27.30 -7.51 -19.29
CA ALA A 171 27.04 -6.45 -18.32
C ALA A 171 28.00 -6.61 -17.13
N VAL A 172 28.66 -5.52 -16.76
CA VAL A 172 29.40 -5.35 -15.50
C VAL A 172 28.74 -4.23 -14.70
N PHE A 173 28.83 -4.32 -13.37
CA PHE A 173 28.04 -3.47 -12.48
C PHE A 173 28.93 -2.54 -11.66
N ALA A 174 28.39 -1.39 -11.27
CA ALA A 174 28.93 -0.62 -10.17
C ALA A 174 29.00 -1.48 -8.90
N HIS A 175 30.00 -1.22 -8.06
CA HIS A 175 30.28 -2.03 -6.88
C HIS A 175 29.03 -2.30 -6.02
N ARG A 176 28.88 -3.51 -5.49
CA ARG A 176 27.70 -3.92 -4.69
C ARG A 176 27.41 -3.02 -3.47
N PHE A 177 28.40 -2.27 -3.01
CA PHE A 177 28.30 -1.34 -1.90
C PHE A 177 27.59 -0.01 -2.22
N PHE A 178 27.18 0.19 -3.49
CA PHE A 178 26.19 1.21 -3.84
C PHE A 178 24.74 0.78 -3.52
N ARG A 179 24.52 -0.43 -3.02
CA ARG A 179 23.19 -1.00 -2.71
C ARG A 179 22.91 -0.92 -1.21
N ARG A 180 21.62 -0.91 -0.83
CA ARG A 180 21.20 -0.95 0.59
C ARG A 180 21.73 -2.19 1.30
N SER A 181 22.11 -2.01 2.56
CA SER A 181 22.74 -3.05 3.38
C SER A 181 23.93 -3.74 2.70
N LEU A 182 24.55 -3.08 1.72
CA LEU A 182 25.66 -3.58 0.92
C LEU A 182 25.36 -4.90 0.17
N SER A 183 24.07 -5.17 -0.05
CA SER A 183 23.56 -6.43 -0.56
C SER A 183 23.51 -6.46 -2.08
N GLN A 184 23.99 -7.55 -2.68
CA GLN A 184 23.86 -7.81 -4.12
C GLN A 184 22.41 -7.95 -4.60
N PHE A 185 21.44 -8.12 -3.69
CA PHE A 185 20.03 -8.35 -4.01
C PHE A 185 19.14 -7.10 -3.91
N ASN A 186 19.63 -6.02 -3.27
CA ASN A 186 18.95 -4.73 -3.26
C ASN A 186 19.32 -3.93 -4.50
N ASN A 187 18.49 -2.97 -4.94
CA ASN A 187 18.81 -2.16 -6.12
C ASN A 187 20.00 -1.22 -5.87
N LEU A 188 20.69 -0.88 -6.96
CA LEU A 188 21.70 0.17 -6.96
C LEU A 188 21.11 1.54 -6.57
N ASN A 189 21.95 2.42 -6.03
CA ASN A 189 21.61 3.82 -5.81
C ASN A 189 21.53 4.60 -7.14
N MET A 190 20.42 4.43 -7.84
CA MET A 190 20.20 4.96 -9.20
C MET A 190 20.33 6.49 -9.26
N SER A 191 19.82 7.22 -8.27
CA SER A 191 19.92 8.69 -8.22
C SER A 191 21.38 9.15 -8.24
N PHE A 192 22.18 8.61 -7.32
CA PHE A 192 23.61 8.92 -7.22
C PHE A 192 24.39 8.53 -8.49
N LEU A 193 24.15 7.31 -8.99
CA LEU A 193 24.88 6.78 -10.16
C LEU A 193 24.52 7.53 -11.45
N ASN A 194 23.25 7.91 -11.61
CA ASN A 194 22.81 8.74 -12.73
C ASN A 194 23.49 10.11 -12.68
N ARG A 195 23.64 10.70 -11.48
CA ARG A 195 24.36 11.96 -11.31
C ARG A 195 25.83 11.85 -11.69
N LEU A 196 26.52 10.79 -11.26
CA LEU A 196 27.92 10.55 -11.68
C LEU A 196 28.06 10.45 -13.19
N ILE A 197 27.15 9.73 -13.86
CA ILE A 197 27.17 9.59 -15.33
C ILE A 197 26.94 10.94 -16.02
N GLN A 198 26.04 11.77 -15.51
CA GLN A 198 25.83 13.12 -16.07
C GLN A 198 27.09 13.98 -15.98
N LEU A 199 27.82 13.91 -14.86
CA LEU A 199 29.06 14.66 -14.66
C LEU A 199 30.22 14.18 -15.55
N CYS A 200 30.18 12.92 -15.98
CA CYS A 200 31.14 12.36 -16.93
C CYS A 200 31.18 13.10 -18.28
N ASN A 201 30.12 13.83 -18.63
CA ASN A 201 30.05 14.66 -19.84
C ASN A 201 30.81 15.99 -19.71
N SER A 202 31.28 16.36 -18.51
CA SER A 202 32.16 17.52 -18.31
C SER A 202 33.59 17.16 -18.65
N ASP A 203 34.24 17.99 -19.45
CA ASP A 203 35.68 17.84 -19.76
C ASP A 203 36.57 18.24 -18.58
N ASP A 204 36.06 19.07 -17.67
CA ASP A 204 36.79 19.63 -16.52
C ASP A 204 36.82 18.71 -15.30
N LEU A 205 36.02 17.63 -15.31
CA LEU A 205 35.91 16.67 -14.21
C LEU A 205 36.49 15.31 -14.60
N ASP A 206 37.33 14.75 -13.72
CA ASP A 206 37.79 13.37 -13.76
C ASP A 206 36.90 12.53 -12.82
N VAL A 207 35.96 11.79 -13.40
CA VAL A 207 34.97 11.00 -12.67
C VAL A 207 35.35 9.52 -12.72
N LYS A 208 35.50 8.91 -11.55
CA LYS A 208 35.92 7.51 -11.39
C LYS A 208 34.95 6.72 -10.51
N ILE A 209 34.81 5.44 -10.80
CA ILE A 209 33.90 4.51 -10.12
C ILE A 209 34.55 3.14 -9.89
N SER A 210 34.14 2.47 -8.81
CA SER A 210 34.48 1.07 -8.54
C SER A 210 33.44 0.12 -9.16
N LEU A 211 33.91 -0.97 -9.73
CA LEU A 211 33.09 -2.01 -10.35
C LEU A 211 33.02 -3.25 -9.45
N ASP A 212 31.91 -3.99 -9.50
CA ASP A 212 31.73 -5.24 -8.76
C ASP A 212 32.50 -6.39 -9.42
N PRO A 213 33.55 -6.96 -8.80
CA PRO A 213 34.28 -8.09 -9.35
C PRO A 213 33.54 -9.42 -9.20
N HIS A 214 32.43 -9.46 -8.45
CA HIS A 214 31.71 -10.69 -8.11
C HIS A 214 30.47 -10.93 -8.98
N SER A 215 30.21 -10.12 -10.01
CA SER A 215 29.05 -10.37 -10.85
C SER A 215 29.20 -9.97 -12.31
N ILE A 216 28.63 -10.79 -13.19
CA ILE A 216 28.50 -10.55 -14.64
C ILE A 216 27.03 -10.75 -15.05
N GLY A 217 26.56 -10.04 -16.07
CA GLY A 217 25.17 -10.10 -16.51
C GLY A 217 24.97 -10.18 -18.01
N LEU A 218 23.74 -10.49 -18.42
CA LEU A 218 23.32 -10.48 -19.82
C LEU A 218 22.76 -9.10 -20.19
N ILE A 219 23.43 -8.42 -21.12
CA ILE A 219 23.07 -7.05 -21.56
C ILE A 219 21.61 -6.98 -22.05
N ASN A 220 21.19 -7.95 -22.87
CA ASN A 220 19.86 -7.96 -23.49
C ASN A 220 18.72 -8.24 -22.49
N SER A 221 19.05 -8.56 -21.24
CA SER A 221 18.08 -8.81 -20.18
C SER A 221 17.85 -7.60 -19.27
N TYR A 222 18.47 -6.45 -19.57
CA TYR A 222 18.33 -5.26 -18.75
C TYR A 222 16.87 -4.82 -18.63
N ALA A 223 16.44 -4.60 -17.39
CA ALA A 223 15.16 -4.00 -17.05
C ALA A 223 15.38 -2.92 -15.99
N GLU A 224 14.90 -1.70 -16.24
CA GLU A 224 15.08 -0.58 -15.32
C GLU A 224 14.27 -0.79 -14.04
N PRO A 225 14.91 -0.88 -12.86
CA PRO A 225 14.19 -0.91 -11.60
C PRO A 225 13.61 0.47 -11.29
N ILE A 226 12.35 0.51 -10.85
CA ILE A 226 11.69 1.72 -10.39
C ILE A 226 11.54 1.63 -8.87
N GLU A 227 12.28 2.47 -8.13
CA GLU A 227 12.08 2.73 -6.71
C GLU A 227 11.44 4.11 -6.54
N LEU A 228 10.26 4.15 -5.91
CA LEU A 228 9.50 5.39 -5.66
C LEU A 228 9.61 5.74 -4.18
N ASP A 229 10.66 6.49 -3.86
CA ASP A 229 11.07 6.80 -2.50
C ASP A 229 11.01 8.32 -2.30
N TYR A 230 10.25 8.84 -1.34
CA TYR A 230 10.27 10.29 -1.15
C TYR A 230 11.49 10.73 -0.34
N TRP A 231 12.38 11.46 -1.00
CA TRP A 231 13.59 12.03 -0.44
C TRP A 231 13.48 13.55 -0.34
N TRP A 232 13.97 14.10 0.75
CA TRP A 232 14.16 15.53 0.90
C TRP A 232 15.64 15.88 0.64
N GLY A 233 15.85 17.03 0.02
CA GLY A 233 17.14 17.66 -0.20
C GLY A 233 16.91 19.16 -0.35
N PRO A 234 17.60 20.01 0.41
CA PRO A 234 17.25 21.43 0.48
C PRO A 234 17.89 22.32 -0.59
N LYS A 235 17.52 23.60 -0.58
CA LYS A 235 18.39 24.69 -1.04
C LYS A 235 19.38 25.01 0.07
N PHE A 236 20.65 25.14 -0.28
CA PHE A 236 21.73 25.18 0.69
C PHE A 236 22.28 26.60 0.89
N ASN A 237 23.00 26.84 1.99
CA ASN A 237 23.79 28.07 2.20
C ASN A 237 25.10 28.03 1.39
N ASP A 238 25.51 29.12 0.76
CA ASP A 238 26.47 29.13 -0.36
C ASP A 238 27.95 29.32 0.00
N SER A 239 28.36 29.14 1.26
CA SER A 239 29.77 29.34 1.66
C SER A 239 30.34 28.17 2.48
N LEU A 240 31.30 27.45 1.91
CA LEU A 240 32.06 26.38 2.61
C LEU A 240 33.12 26.94 3.58
N LEU A 241 33.60 28.16 3.33
CA LEU A 241 34.65 28.79 4.12
C LEU A 241 34.16 29.23 5.51
N ASP A 242 32.85 29.43 5.67
CA ASP A 242 32.25 29.87 6.93
C ASP A 242 32.03 28.72 7.93
N ILE A 243 32.34 27.47 7.53
CA ILE A 243 32.15 26.30 8.38
C ILE A 243 33.33 26.15 9.35
N PRO A 244 33.11 26.16 10.67
CA PRO A 244 34.19 26.07 11.65
C PRO A 244 34.86 24.68 11.64
N SER A 245 36.16 24.66 11.95
CA SER A 245 36.88 23.40 12.18
C SER A 245 36.40 22.72 13.47
N GLY A 246 36.38 21.40 13.47
CA GLY A 246 35.93 20.58 14.59
C GLY A 246 35.08 19.40 14.14
N VAL A 247 34.70 18.57 15.12
CA VAL A 247 33.76 17.46 14.92
C VAL A 247 32.37 17.90 15.36
N THR A 248 31.37 17.66 14.52
CA THR A 248 29.97 17.81 14.86
C THR A 248 29.26 16.47 14.64
N LYS A 249 28.46 16.05 15.61
CA LYS A 249 27.66 14.83 15.55
C LYS A 249 26.17 15.20 15.51
N TYR A 250 25.45 14.64 14.55
CA TYR A 250 24.00 14.69 14.47
C TYR A 250 23.44 13.32 14.82
N GLU A 251 22.43 13.28 15.68
CA GLU A 251 21.80 12.03 16.11
C GLU A 251 20.40 11.91 15.53
N ASN A 252 20.03 10.68 15.21
CA ASN A 252 18.78 10.38 14.56
C ASN A 252 17.66 10.15 15.58
N THR A 253 16.43 10.53 15.23
CA THR A 253 15.24 10.19 16.01
C THR A 253 14.98 8.69 15.99
N GLU A 254 14.21 8.15 16.95
CA GLU A 254 13.80 6.73 16.95
C GLU A 254 13.16 6.31 15.63
N ARG A 255 12.28 7.15 15.07
CA ARG A 255 11.66 6.90 13.77
C ARG A 255 12.70 6.84 12.65
N GLY A 256 13.64 7.78 12.60
CA GLY A 256 14.65 7.77 11.55
C GLY A 256 15.61 6.60 11.69
N ARG A 257 16.03 6.24 12.91
CA ARG A 257 16.78 5.01 13.21
C ARG A 257 16.06 3.77 12.70
N PHE A 258 14.75 3.68 12.94
CA PHE A 258 13.93 2.57 12.44
C PHE A 258 13.94 2.49 10.90
N PHE A 259 13.78 3.58 10.16
CA PHE A 259 13.74 3.50 8.70
C PHE A 259 15.12 3.35 8.06
N SER A 260 16.11 4.16 8.45
CA SER A 260 17.43 4.18 7.80
C SER A 260 18.42 3.18 8.39
N GLY A 261 18.23 2.76 9.64
CA GLY A 261 19.24 2.03 10.39
C GLY A 261 20.47 2.86 10.76
N VAL A 262 20.45 4.18 10.54
CA VAL A 262 21.52 5.12 10.90
C VAL A 262 21.20 5.73 12.26
N SER A 263 22.11 5.57 13.22
CA SER A 263 22.01 6.11 14.58
C SER A 263 22.48 7.57 14.63
N ALA A 264 23.57 7.89 13.93
CA ALA A 264 24.16 9.21 13.92
C ALA A 264 25.01 9.45 12.66
N THR A 265 25.43 10.68 12.45
CA THR A 265 26.41 11.05 11.41
C THR A 265 27.38 12.08 11.98
N GLU A 266 28.67 11.85 11.76
CA GLU A 266 29.74 12.73 12.21
C GLU A 266 30.35 13.48 11.04
N PHE A 267 30.54 14.79 11.21
CA PHE A 267 31.17 15.69 10.26
C PHE A 267 32.42 16.27 10.90
N TRP A 268 33.56 16.15 10.24
CA TRP A 268 34.82 16.67 10.71
C TRP A 268 35.45 17.60 9.69
N TRP A 269 35.48 18.88 10.05
CA TRP A 269 36.21 19.90 9.31
C TRP A 269 37.56 20.15 9.95
N HIS A 270 38.61 20.14 9.15
CA HIS A 270 39.95 20.47 9.59
C HIS A 270 40.75 21.15 8.48
N LYS A 271 41.77 21.92 8.85
CA LYS A 271 42.70 22.55 7.91
C LYS A 271 44.09 21.95 8.10
N GLN A 272 44.63 21.36 7.04
CA GLN A 272 45.99 20.82 7.02
C GLN A 272 46.73 21.35 5.79
N ASN A 273 47.93 21.91 5.98
CA ASN A 273 48.77 22.44 4.89
C ASN A 273 48.05 23.44 3.95
N GLY A 274 47.16 24.27 4.50
CA GLY A 274 46.38 25.24 3.70
C GLY A 274 45.12 24.67 3.06
N ILE A 275 44.91 23.35 3.09
CA ILE A 275 43.73 22.70 2.51
C ILE A 275 42.67 22.53 3.60
N GLN A 276 41.45 23.00 3.35
CA GLN A 276 40.30 22.72 4.20
C GLN A 276 39.66 21.42 3.75
N SER A 277 39.48 20.48 4.67
CA SER A 277 38.95 19.15 4.38
C SER A 277 37.70 18.84 5.18
N LEU A 278 36.76 18.17 4.54
CA LEU A 278 35.62 17.52 5.17
C LEU A 278 35.87 16.01 5.19
N GLU A 279 35.67 15.41 6.35
CA GLU A 279 35.42 13.97 6.50
C GLU A 279 34.03 13.78 7.11
N CYS A 280 33.22 12.90 6.51
CA CYS A 280 31.88 12.59 6.98
C CYS A 280 31.74 11.08 7.10
N GLU A 281 31.16 10.58 8.19
CA GLU A 281 30.94 9.14 8.42
C GLU A 281 29.59 8.88 9.07
N GLU A 282 28.90 7.84 8.60
CA GLU A 282 27.69 7.31 9.23
C GLU A 282 27.99 6.36 10.39
N LEU A 283 27.10 6.35 11.39
CA LEU A 283 27.02 5.33 12.42
C LEU A 283 25.64 4.65 12.34
N ARG A 284 25.57 3.34 12.58
CA ARG A 284 24.41 2.49 12.31
C ARG A 284 24.05 1.63 13.50
N ASP A 285 22.77 1.33 13.64
CA ASP A 285 22.26 0.41 14.65
C ASP A 285 22.25 -1.04 14.16
N ASN A 286 22.06 -1.21 12.85
CA ASN A 286 21.86 -2.51 12.24
C ASN A 286 23.12 -2.91 11.44
N PRO A 287 23.50 -4.19 11.49
CA PRO A 287 24.49 -4.76 10.58
C PRO A 287 24.14 -4.51 9.11
N SER A 288 25.16 -4.53 8.26
CA SER A 288 25.02 -4.62 6.82
C SER A 288 24.70 -6.06 6.43
N TYR A 289 23.43 -6.45 6.53
CA TYR A 289 22.96 -7.82 6.29
C TYR A 289 23.33 -8.43 4.93
N GLY A 290 23.71 -7.61 3.94
CA GLY A 290 24.25 -8.08 2.66
C GLY A 290 25.71 -8.55 2.71
N VAL A 291 26.42 -8.30 3.81
CA VAL A 291 27.77 -8.78 4.09
C VAL A 291 27.70 -9.92 5.10
N SER A 292 27.20 -9.65 6.30
CA SER A 292 26.98 -10.65 7.36
C SER A 292 25.99 -10.13 8.41
N GLY A 293 25.68 -10.95 9.41
CA GLY A 293 24.85 -10.56 10.56
C GLY A 293 25.59 -9.75 11.62
N GLU A 294 26.89 -9.50 11.45
CA GLU A 294 27.77 -8.92 12.48
C GLU A 294 28.65 -7.77 11.95
N ASP A 295 28.73 -7.57 10.63
CA ASP A 295 29.53 -6.51 10.02
C ASP A 295 28.75 -5.20 9.84
N TYR A 296 29.39 -4.08 10.13
CA TYR A 296 28.83 -2.74 10.06
C TYR A 296 29.50 -1.92 8.96
N GLY A 297 28.80 -1.76 7.85
CA GLY A 297 29.24 -0.94 6.73
C GLY A 297 28.77 0.51 6.90
N CYS A 298 29.72 1.40 7.14
CA CYS A 298 29.50 2.83 7.33
C CYS A 298 29.92 3.60 6.08
N ARG A 299 29.02 4.39 5.48
CA ARG A 299 29.39 5.28 4.37
C ARG A 299 30.29 6.39 4.89
N TYR A 300 31.26 6.72 4.06
CA TYR A 300 32.29 7.71 4.36
C TYR A 300 32.52 8.59 3.15
N VAL A 301 32.62 9.90 3.35
CA VAL A 301 32.95 10.89 2.31
C VAL A 301 34.15 11.70 2.76
N HIS A 302 35.05 11.97 1.81
CA HIS A 302 36.16 12.89 1.97
C HIS A 302 36.12 13.96 0.88
N SER A 303 36.32 15.22 1.27
CA SER A 303 36.43 16.32 0.31
C SER A 303 37.54 17.30 0.67
N MET A 304 38.15 17.91 -0.35
CA MET A 304 39.11 19.00 -0.21
C MET A 304 38.58 20.26 -0.90
N VAL A 305 38.65 21.37 -0.17
CA VAL A 305 38.21 22.70 -0.57
C VAL A 305 39.44 23.61 -0.63
N ASN A 306 39.54 24.38 -1.72
CA ASN A 306 40.61 25.37 -1.89
C ASN A 306 40.33 26.65 -1.07
N ASP A 307 41.28 27.58 -1.04
CA ASP A 307 41.13 28.83 -0.29
C ASP A 307 40.04 29.75 -0.89
N GLU A 308 39.62 29.52 -2.14
CA GLU A 308 38.50 30.22 -2.80
C GLU A 308 37.12 29.67 -2.40
N GLY A 309 37.04 28.56 -1.65
CA GLY A 309 35.79 27.96 -1.21
C GLY A 309 35.16 27.00 -2.23
N SER A 310 35.90 26.60 -3.26
CA SER A 310 35.51 25.57 -4.24
C SER A 310 36.05 24.19 -3.85
N ALA A 311 35.20 23.18 -3.94
CA ALA A 311 35.63 21.79 -3.78
C ALA A 311 36.32 21.32 -5.06
N TYR A 312 37.55 20.81 -4.95
CA TYR A 312 38.30 20.30 -6.12
C TYR A 312 38.56 18.79 -6.08
N HIS A 313 38.21 18.17 -4.97
CA HIS A 313 38.32 16.74 -4.73
C HIS A 313 37.15 16.27 -3.87
N LEU A 314 36.49 15.21 -4.30
CA LEU A 314 35.40 14.57 -3.57
C LEU A 314 35.44 13.07 -3.83
N ASP A 315 35.53 12.26 -2.79
CA ASP A 315 35.46 10.80 -2.89
C ASP A 315 34.57 10.19 -1.82
N GLY A 316 34.02 9.01 -2.14
CA GLY A 316 33.19 8.25 -1.24
C GLY A 316 33.61 6.80 -1.14
N ALA A 317 33.42 6.24 0.05
CA ALA A 317 33.87 4.91 0.43
C ALA A 317 32.91 4.26 1.42
N ILE A 318 33.12 2.96 1.67
CA ILE A 318 32.61 2.26 2.83
C ILE A 318 33.77 1.94 3.78
N ARG A 319 33.60 2.24 5.06
CA ARG A 319 34.39 1.68 6.15
C ARG A 319 33.60 0.51 6.73
N LEU A 320 34.13 -0.69 6.58
CA LEU A 320 33.51 -1.92 7.07
C LEU A 320 34.20 -2.35 8.35
N TYR A 321 33.43 -2.43 9.42
CA TYR A 321 33.85 -2.84 10.76
C TYR A 321 33.24 -4.20 11.08
N ASP A 322 34.00 -5.06 11.75
CA ASP A 322 33.43 -6.19 12.50
C ASP A 322 32.82 -5.69 13.82
N GLU A 323 32.13 -6.55 14.57
CA GLU A 323 31.45 -6.17 15.81
C GLU A 323 32.39 -5.50 16.83
N GLU A 324 33.58 -6.07 17.06
CA GLU A 324 34.55 -5.56 18.05
C GLU A 324 35.10 -4.18 17.65
N SER A 325 35.59 -4.04 16.42
CA SER A 325 36.08 -2.75 15.91
C SER A 325 34.97 -1.70 15.77
N TYR A 326 33.73 -2.13 15.62
CA TYR A 326 32.58 -1.22 15.59
C TYR A 326 32.25 -0.67 16.97
N ILE A 327 32.33 -1.47 18.02
CA ILE A 327 32.19 -0.99 19.41
C ILE A 327 33.24 0.07 19.72
N ASP A 328 34.50 -0.20 19.38
CA ASP A 328 35.59 0.80 19.53
C ASP A 328 35.30 2.07 18.73
N ARG A 329 34.73 1.93 17.53
CA ARG A 329 34.34 3.08 16.68
C ARG A 329 33.24 3.92 17.32
N LEU A 330 32.29 3.32 18.05
CA LEU A 330 31.20 4.05 18.71
C LEU A 330 31.68 4.89 19.90
N ASP A 331 32.77 4.48 20.56
CA ASP A 331 33.38 5.18 21.70
C ASP A 331 34.37 6.29 21.30
N ALA A 332 34.73 6.38 20.02
CA ALA A 332 35.64 7.38 19.48
C ALA A 332 34.95 8.34 18.51
N SER A 333 35.33 9.63 18.52
CA SER A 333 34.96 10.55 17.45
C SER A 333 35.69 10.20 16.15
N ILE A 334 35.12 10.54 14.99
CA ILE A 334 35.76 10.34 13.66
C ILE A 334 37.21 10.82 13.60
N SER A 335 37.56 11.91 14.31
CA SER A 335 38.92 12.45 14.39
C SER A 335 39.91 11.57 15.17
N ASN A 336 39.43 10.67 16.02
CA ASN A 336 40.21 9.85 16.94
C ASN A 336 40.04 8.33 16.70
N ALA A 337 39.08 7.92 15.87
CA ALA A 337 38.72 6.51 15.63
C ALA A 337 39.82 5.68 14.92
N GLY A 338 40.88 6.31 14.42
CA GLY A 338 41.96 5.61 13.72
C GLY A 338 41.53 5.03 12.37
N LYS A 339 42.20 3.95 11.93
CA LYS A 339 41.98 3.29 10.63
C LYS A 339 41.64 1.81 10.78
N ASN A 340 41.01 1.42 11.89
CA ASN A 340 40.68 0.03 12.18
C ASN A 340 39.39 -0.40 11.46
N SER A 341 39.41 -0.38 10.13
CA SER A 341 38.33 -0.85 9.26
C SER A 341 38.86 -1.31 7.91
N ASN A 342 38.11 -2.19 7.25
CA ASN A 342 38.33 -2.50 5.85
C ASN A 342 37.78 -1.34 4.99
N TYR A 343 38.65 -0.68 4.24
CA TYR A 343 38.32 0.54 3.48
C TYR A 343 38.10 0.24 2.00
N PHE A 344 36.88 0.50 1.52
CA PHE A 344 36.49 0.27 0.12
C PHE A 344 36.17 1.60 -0.56
N LYS A 345 37.08 2.12 -1.39
CA LYS A 345 36.81 3.34 -2.17
C LYS A 345 35.85 3.01 -3.32
N LEU A 346 34.75 3.75 -3.42
CA LEU A 346 33.68 3.46 -4.37
C LEU A 346 33.66 4.42 -5.56
N TRP A 347 33.93 5.70 -5.34
CA TRP A 347 33.90 6.72 -6.38
C TRP A 347 34.80 7.88 -6.02
N ARG A 348 35.20 8.65 -7.02
CA ARG A 348 36.05 9.84 -6.88
C ARG A 348 35.78 10.82 -8.02
N ILE A 349 35.77 12.10 -7.69
CA ILE A 349 35.71 13.21 -8.62
C ILE A 349 36.86 14.16 -8.32
N ASP A 350 37.64 14.51 -9.33
CA ASP A 350 38.64 15.58 -9.28
C ASP A 350 38.29 16.67 -10.32
N GLY A 351 38.67 17.91 -10.03
CA GLY A 351 38.33 19.09 -10.85
C GLY A 351 37.44 20.06 -10.08
N ASP A 352 37.16 21.25 -10.62
CA ASP A 352 36.36 22.26 -9.92
C ASP A 352 34.88 21.85 -9.84
N ILE A 353 34.44 21.42 -8.65
CA ILE A 353 33.10 20.88 -8.41
C ILE A 353 32.18 22.02 -7.95
N PRO A 354 31.14 22.38 -8.73
CA PRO A 354 30.17 23.38 -8.30
C PRO A 354 29.55 23.02 -6.95
N LEU A 355 29.41 24.00 -6.06
CA LEU A 355 28.91 23.78 -4.70
C LEU A 355 27.56 23.05 -4.66
N SER A 356 26.65 23.37 -5.57
CA SER A 356 25.35 22.70 -5.67
C SER A 356 25.50 21.22 -6.01
N THR A 357 26.36 20.89 -6.97
CA THR A 357 26.71 19.52 -7.35
C THR A 357 27.41 18.78 -6.22
N TRP A 358 28.34 19.42 -5.51
CA TRP A 358 29.04 18.85 -4.36
C TRP A 358 28.05 18.40 -3.28
N LYS A 359 27.08 19.25 -2.90
CA LYS A 359 26.08 18.90 -1.88
C LYS A 359 25.13 17.80 -2.34
N GLU A 360 24.64 17.90 -3.58
CA GLU A 360 23.74 16.91 -4.16
C GLU A 360 24.37 15.51 -4.19
N LEU A 361 25.65 15.40 -4.61
CA LEU A 361 26.38 14.14 -4.61
C LEU A 361 26.51 13.53 -3.22
N ILE A 362 26.79 14.34 -2.19
CA ILE A 362 26.89 13.88 -0.81
C ILE A 362 25.52 13.39 -0.33
N CYS A 363 24.45 14.18 -0.52
CA CYS A 363 23.08 13.80 -0.16
C CYS A 363 22.65 12.49 -0.85
N ASP A 364 22.88 12.37 -2.16
CA ASP A 364 22.51 11.19 -2.93
C ASP A 364 23.29 9.95 -2.50
N PHE A 365 24.61 10.08 -2.23
CA PHE A 365 25.44 8.96 -1.77
C PHE A 365 24.96 8.42 -0.43
N TYR A 366 24.59 9.31 0.49
CA TYR A 366 24.03 9.01 1.79
C TYR A 366 22.51 8.71 1.78
N LYS A 367 22.03 8.03 0.72
CA LYS A 367 20.68 7.45 0.64
C LYS A 367 20.21 6.84 1.98
N ASP A 368 19.07 7.27 2.46
CA ASP A 368 18.31 6.95 3.69
C ASP A 368 18.67 7.85 4.88
N ASN A 369 19.67 8.72 4.74
CA ASN A 369 20.17 9.54 5.84
C ASN A 369 19.83 11.03 5.69
N HIS A 370 18.81 11.48 6.42
CA HIS A 370 18.40 12.89 6.43
C HIS A 370 19.34 13.79 7.24
N LEU A 371 20.22 13.25 8.08
CA LEU A 371 21.14 14.08 8.88
C LEU A 371 22.10 14.88 7.98
N ILE A 372 22.39 14.38 6.78
CA ILE A 372 23.19 15.08 5.77
C ILE A 372 22.50 16.36 5.30
N GLY A 373 21.22 16.26 4.92
CA GLY A 373 20.48 17.44 4.50
C GLY A 373 20.28 18.42 5.67
N GLU A 374 20.15 17.92 6.90
CA GLU A 374 19.95 18.75 8.09
C GLU A 374 21.19 19.58 8.37
N TYR A 375 22.36 18.93 8.30
CA TYR A 375 23.65 19.57 8.44
C TYR A 375 23.85 20.70 7.42
N PHE A 376 23.46 20.49 6.15
CA PHE A 376 23.57 21.52 5.12
C PHE A 376 22.44 22.55 5.12
N GLY A 377 21.68 22.63 6.21
CA GLY A 377 20.67 23.67 6.45
C GLY A 377 19.34 23.40 5.77
N GLY A 378 18.98 22.13 5.63
CA GLY A 378 17.77 21.78 4.92
C GLY A 378 16.48 22.00 5.67
N VAL A 379 15.47 22.49 4.95
CA VAL A 379 14.13 22.74 5.49
C VAL A 379 13.13 21.90 4.72
N ASP A 380 12.26 21.20 5.45
CA ASP A 380 11.21 20.37 4.89
C ASP A 380 9.87 21.09 4.94
N THR A 381 9.59 21.89 3.91
CA THR A 381 8.32 22.63 3.80
C THR A 381 7.11 21.71 3.58
N ILE A 382 7.32 20.44 3.22
CA ILE A 382 6.26 19.46 2.93
C ILE A 382 6.00 18.57 4.15
N SER A 383 7.02 18.13 4.88
CA SER A 383 6.79 17.51 6.19
C SER A 383 6.38 18.50 7.24
N GLU A 384 6.69 19.79 7.21
CA GLU A 384 5.97 20.74 8.10
C GLU A 384 4.44 20.75 7.82
N GLN A 385 4.02 20.50 6.57
CA GLN A 385 2.62 20.34 6.19
C GLN A 385 2.05 18.92 6.44
N SER A 386 2.88 17.91 6.73
CA SER A 386 2.44 16.51 6.96
C SER A 386 2.88 15.89 8.30
N THR A 387 3.71 16.60 9.06
CA THR A 387 4.06 16.47 10.50
C THR A 387 3.32 17.47 11.37
N SER A 388 2.53 18.38 10.76
CA SER A 388 1.14 18.40 11.22
C SER A 388 0.67 16.97 11.07
N SER A 389 0.83 16.18 12.12
CA SER A 389 0.27 14.85 12.23
C SER A 389 -1.18 14.91 11.73
N PRO A 390 -1.87 13.79 11.55
CA PRO A 390 -3.33 13.81 11.70
C PRO A 390 -3.81 14.38 13.07
N SER A 391 -2.96 15.08 13.85
CA SER A 391 -3.28 16.03 14.90
C SER A 391 -3.68 17.43 14.42
N ALA A 392 -3.54 17.77 13.13
CA ALA A 392 -4.67 18.43 12.49
C ALA A 392 -5.72 17.30 12.34
N LYS A 393 -6.33 16.81 13.42
CA LYS A 393 -7.61 17.37 13.88
C LYS A 393 -8.14 18.44 12.91
N SER A 394 -8.32 18.10 11.63
CA SER A 394 -9.65 18.34 11.07
C SER A 394 -10.56 17.78 12.14
N SER A 395 -11.33 18.64 12.79
CA SER A 395 -12.22 18.22 13.87
C SER A 395 -13.10 17.15 13.28
N GLU A 396 -12.71 15.89 13.44
CA GLU A 396 -13.40 14.75 12.85
C GLU A 396 -14.80 14.87 13.41
N ASP A 397 -15.80 15.05 12.53
CA ASP A 397 -17.14 15.39 12.95
C ASP A 397 -17.53 14.36 14.04
N PRO A 398 -17.80 14.80 15.29
CA PRO A 398 -18.02 13.88 16.40
C PRO A 398 -19.13 12.87 16.10
N LEU A 399 -20.02 13.18 15.16
CA LEU A 399 -21.02 12.25 14.62
C LEU A 399 -20.43 10.92 14.13
N HIS A 400 -19.23 10.95 13.54
CA HIS A 400 -18.55 9.78 12.98
C HIS A 400 -18.07 8.76 14.03
N LYS A 401 -18.08 9.12 15.32
CA LYS A 401 -17.87 8.17 16.42
C LYS A 401 -19.05 7.23 16.63
N TYR A 402 -20.23 7.63 16.13
CA TYR A 402 -21.50 6.95 16.32
C TYR A 402 -22.06 6.39 15.01
N THR A 403 -21.83 7.06 13.88
CA THR A 403 -22.38 6.68 12.57
C THR A 403 -21.31 6.46 11.51
N CYS A 404 -21.67 5.79 10.43
CA CYS A 404 -20.82 5.68 9.24
C CYS A 404 -20.40 7.07 8.71
N LYS A 405 -19.15 7.20 8.25
CA LYS A 405 -18.60 8.47 7.74
C LYS A 405 -19.20 8.87 6.40
N SER A 406 -19.31 7.90 5.50
CA SER A 406 -19.74 8.12 4.13
C SER A 406 -21.15 8.67 4.07
N ARG A 407 -21.32 9.79 3.37
CA ARG A 407 -22.60 10.27 2.87
C ARG A 407 -22.47 10.47 1.36
N PRO A 408 -23.40 9.95 0.56
CA PRO A 408 -23.31 9.97 -0.90
C PRO A 408 -23.63 11.35 -1.50
N ASN A 409 -23.07 12.43 -0.95
CA ASN A 409 -22.66 13.54 -1.82
C ASN A 409 -21.49 13.06 -2.72
N ASP A 410 -20.75 12.05 -2.25
CA ASP A 410 -19.76 11.32 -3.04
C ASP A 410 -20.39 10.11 -3.74
N LYS A 411 -20.28 10.12 -5.06
CA LYS A 411 -20.96 9.27 -6.04
C LYS A 411 -20.71 7.76 -5.86
N SER A 412 -21.51 7.00 -6.62
CA SER A 412 -21.43 5.54 -6.78
C SER A 412 -19.99 5.00 -6.80
N GLN A 413 -19.79 3.92 -6.06
CA GLN A 413 -18.53 3.22 -5.96
C GLN A 413 -18.70 1.77 -6.39
N ILE A 414 -17.66 1.24 -7.03
CA ILE A 414 -17.57 -0.16 -7.43
C ILE A 414 -16.30 -0.72 -6.82
N PHE A 415 -16.36 -1.94 -6.28
CA PHE A 415 -15.21 -2.69 -5.84
C PHE A 415 -15.21 -4.08 -6.46
N ILE A 416 -14.08 -4.45 -7.06
CA ILE A 416 -13.88 -5.73 -7.72
C ILE A 416 -12.77 -6.45 -6.96
N SER A 417 -13.08 -7.58 -6.32
CA SER A 417 -12.09 -8.37 -5.59
C SER A 417 -11.97 -9.78 -6.10
N TYR A 418 -10.74 -10.31 -6.04
CA TYR A 418 -10.40 -11.67 -6.46
C TYR A 418 -10.27 -12.57 -5.24
N HIS A 419 -10.83 -13.76 -5.33
CA HIS A 419 -10.90 -14.72 -4.24
C HIS A 419 -10.60 -16.13 -4.77
N PRO A 420 -10.00 -17.01 -3.95
CA PRO A 420 -9.82 -18.41 -4.31
C PRO A 420 -11.16 -19.10 -4.64
N LEU A 421 -11.15 -20.13 -5.48
CA LEU A 421 -12.35 -20.85 -5.93
C LEU A 421 -13.12 -21.48 -4.75
N GLU A 422 -12.41 -21.86 -3.71
CA GLU A 422 -12.89 -22.49 -2.48
C GLU A 422 -13.51 -21.50 -1.49
N THR A 423 -13.37 -20.18 -1.70
CA THR A 423 -13.81 -19.14 -0.74
C THR A 423 -15.30 -19.24 -0.43
N PHE A 424 -16.11 -19.54 -1.45
CA PHE A 424 -17.55 -19.72 -1.30
C PHE A 424 -17.90 -21.15 -1.75
N PRO A 425 -17.80 -22.14 -0.85
CA PRO A 425 -18.14 -23.52 -1.20
C PRO A 425 -19.66 -23.62 -1.40
N GLY A 426 -20.09 -24.30 -2.46
CA GLY A 426 -21.51 -24.46 -2.76
C GLY A 426 -21.75 -25.16 -4.08
N LYS A 427 -22.95 -25.72 -4.26
CA LYS A 427 -23.34 -26.48 -5.47
C LYS A 427 -24.51 -25.88 -6.23
N GLN A 428 -25.19 -24.88 -5.67
CA GLN A 428 -26.33 -24.23 -6.31
C GLN A 428 -25.84 -23.21 -7.34
N GLU A 429 -26.59 -23.06 -8.44
CA GLU A 429 -26.29 -22.06 -9.49
C GLU A 429 -26.35 -20.63 -8.94
N VAL A 430 -27.27 -20.35 -8.03
CA VAL A 430 -27.37 -19.07 -7.29
C VAL A 430 -27.55 -19.38 -5.82
N GLU A 431 -26.63 -18.88 -5.00
CA GLU A 431 -26.62 -19.08 -3.55
C GLU A 431 -26.56 -17.75 -2.79
N ILE A 432 -27.21 -17.69 -1.64
CA ILE A 432 -27.19 -16.52 -0.74
C ILE A 432 -26.19 -16.78 0.37
N ILE A 433 -25.24 -15.86 0.54
CA ILE A 433 -24.30 -15.86 1.65
C ILE A 433 -24.64 -14.69 2.59
N ALA A 434 -24.94 -15.02 3.85
CA ALA A 434 -25.10 -14.04 4.91
C ALA A 434 -23.72 -13.62 5.41
N VAL A 435 -23.22 -12.50 4.90
CA VAL A 435 -21.91 -11.94 5.29
C VAL A 435 -21.98 -11.12 6.57
N ASP A 436 -23.18 -10.66 6.95
CA ASP A 436 -23.42 -9.89 8.16
C ASP A 436 -23.82 -10.81 9.32
N SER A 437 -23.45 -10.36 10.52
CA SER A 437 -23.73 -11.05 11.76
C SER A 437 -23.87 -10.04 12.89
N ILE A 438 -24.67 -10.39 13.88
CA ILE A 438 -24.86 -9.61 15.10
C ILE A 438 -24.58 -10.46 16.33
N VAL A 439 -24.16 -9.84 17.42
CA VAL A 439 -23.94 -10.50 18.71
C VAL A 439 -25.17 -10.29 19.58
N ILE A 440 -25.73 -11.38 20.12
CA ILE A 440 -26.88 -11.36 21.02
C ILE A 440 -26.49 -12.17 22.26
N GLY A 441 -26.19 -11.47 23.36
CA GLY A 441 -25.53 -12.10 24.51
C GLY A 441 -24.16 -12.63 24.08
N ASP A 442 -23.89 -13.91 24.34
CA ASP A 442 -22.63 -14.56 23.97
C ASP A 442 -22.67 -15.24 22.58
N MET A 443 -23.80 -15.16 21.86
CA MET A 443 -23.97 -15.84 20.57
C MET A 443 -23.87 -14.88 19.39
N ARG A 444 -23.06 -15.25 18.41
CA ARG A 444 -23.02 -14.60 17.09
C ARG A 444 -24.04 -15.24 16.16
N VAL A 445 -24.89 -14.42 15.56
CA VAL A 445 -26.00 -14.88 14.70
C VAL A 445 -25.89 -14.23 13.33
N ASN A 446 -25.95 -15.04 12.27
CA ASN A 446 -25.93 -14.55 10.89
C ASN A 446 -27.27 -13.93 10.52
N VAL A 447 -27.21 -12.81 9.80
CA VAL A 447 -28.38 -12.03 9.41
C VAL A 447 -28.31 -11.62 7.95
N ILE A 448 -29.49 -11.40 7.37
CA ILE A 448 -29.66 -10.62 6.15
C ILE A 448 -30.73 -9.57 6.41
N GLU A 449 -30.65 -8.44 5.75
CA GLU A 449 -31.65 -7.38 5.93
C GLU A 449 -33.00 -7.78 5.32
N PHE A 450 -34.07 -7.43 6.03
CA PHE A 450 -35.44 -7.77 5.67
C PHE A 450 -35.85 -7.12 4.33
N GLU A 451 -35.26 -5.98 4.02
CA GLU A 451 -35.40 -5.22 2.77
C GLU A 451 -35.02 -6.06 1.55
N ALA A 452 -34.18 -7.09 1.71
CA ALA A 452 -33.81 -8.00 0.63
C ALA A 452 -34.93 -8.99 0.24
N VAL A 453 -36.00 -9.15 1.02
CA VAL A 453 -37.00 -10.20 0.78
C VAL A 453 -37.69 -10.09 -0.58
N ASP A 454 -38.05 -8.89 -1.03
CA ASP A 454 -38.64 -8.71 -2.37
C ASP A 454 -37.60 -8.90 -3.48
N LEU A 455 -36.36 -8.45 -3.28
CA LEU A 455 -35.24 -8.74 -4.17
C LEU A 455 -35.08 -10.25 -4.38
N LEU A 456 -35.11 -11.03 -3.30
CA LEU A 456 -34.99 -12.49 -3.36
C LEU A 456 -36.13 -13.14 -4.16
N LYS A 457 -37.36 -12.65 -4.02
CA LYS A 457 -38.50 -13.16 -4.80
C LYS A 457 -38.35 -12.83 -6.28
N ASP A 458 -37.88 -11.64 -6.60
CA ASP A 458 -37.67 -11.20 -7.97
C ASP A 458 -36.52 -11.96 -8.64
N ILE A 459 -35.41 -12.19 -7.92
CA ILE A 459 -34.30 -13.03 -8.37
C ILE A 459 -34.79 -14.45 -8.69
N ARG A 460 -35.59 -15.08 -7.81
CA ARG A 460 -36.16 -16.42 -8.07
C ARG A 460 -36.99 -16.46 -9.35
N LYS A 461 -37.76 -15.40 -9.60
CA LYS A 461 -38.57 -15.27 -10.81
C LYS A 461 -37.70 -15.09 -12.06
N SER A 462 -36.68 -14.25 -12.00
CA SER A 462 -35.84 -13.87 -13.15
C SER A 462 -34.79 -14.92 -13.52
N THR A 463 -34.24 -15.63 -12.52
CA THR A 463 -33.20 -16.65 -12.71
C THR A 463 -33.76 -18.06 -12.81
N GLY A 464 -34.96 -18.31 -12.28
CA GLY A 464 -35.51 -19.67 -12.10
C GLY A 464 -34.86 -20.45 -10.95
N SER A 465 -33.83 -19.91 -10.30
CA SER A 465 -33.16 -20.55 -9.16
C SER A 465 -33.98 -20.44 -7.88
N ALA A 466 -33.99 -21.49 -7.06
CA ALA A 466 -34.75 -21.53 -5.82
C ALA A 466 -34.25 -20.52 -4.76
N CYS A 467 -32.94 -20.29 -4.71
CA CYS A 467 -32.28 -19.28 -3.86
C CYS A 467 -32.87 -19.23 -2.43
N PRO A 468 -32.86 -20.34 -1.66
CA PRO A 468 -33.45 -20.38 -0.33
C PRO A 468 -32.59 -19.61 0.67
N ILE A 469 -33.22 -18.91 1.61
CA ILE A 469 -32.51 -18.32 2.75
C ILE A 469 -32.02 -19.47 3.65
N PRO A 470 -30.73 -19.54 4.03
CA PRO A 470 -30.22 -20.60 4.91
C PRO A 470 -30.98 -20.65 6.24
N LYS A 471 -31.23 -21.86 6.76
CA LYS A 471 -32.09 -22.08 7.95
C LYS A 471 -31.61 -21.37 9.22
N HIS A 472 -30.31 -21.11 9.35
CA HIS A 472 -29.69 -20.48 10.51
C HIS A 472 -29.56 -18.94 10.37
N VAL A 473 -30.02 -18.36 9.27
CA VAL A 473 -29.96 -16.92 9.00
C VAL A 473 -31.26 -16.25 9.44
N ASN A 474 -31.14 -15.15 10.17
CA ASN A 474 -32.28 -14.36 10.61
C ASN A 474 -32.51 -13.13 9.71
N LEU A 475 -33.76 -12.67 9.64
CA LEU A 475 -34.12 -11.43 8.93
C LEU A 475 -34.06 -10.26 9.91
N LEU A 476 -33.19 -9.29 9.65
CA LEU A 476 -32.98 -8.11 10.48
C LEU A 476 -33.52 -6.86 9.78
N ALA A 477 -34.19 -5.98 10.51
CA ALA A 477 -34.66 -4.70 9.98
C ALA A 477 -34.14 -3.55 10.84
N TYR A 478 -33.69 -2.49 10.18
CA TYR A 478 -33.28 -1.22 10.78
C TYR A 478 -34.19 -0.10 10.30
N ASP A 479 -34.61 0.79 11.20
CA ASP A 479 -35.47 1.93 10.84
C ASP A 479 -34.66 3.12 10.26
N ASP A 480 -33.34 2.96 10.05
CA ASP A 480 -32.52 3.95 9.35
C ASP A 480 -32.66 3.89 7.82
N PHE A 481 -33.15 2.77 7.27
CA PHE A 481 -33.35 2.50 5.84
C PHE A 481 -32.11 2.57 4.95
N ASP A 482 -30.91 2.61 5.51
CA ASP A 482 -29.73 2.18 4.76
C ASP A 482 -29.84 0.67 4.51
N ILE A 483 -29.31 0.18 3.39
CA ILE A 483 -29.56 -1.19 2.94
C ILE A 483 -28.26 -1.93 2.69
N ASN A 484 -28.02 -3.00 3.43
CA ASN A 484 -27.01 -4.00 3.14
C ASN A 484 -27.66 -5.23 2.49
N LEU A 485 -27.64 -5.30 1.15
CA LEU A 485 -28.14 -6.48 0.45
C LEU A 485 -27.19 -7.67 0.65
N PRO A 486 -27.72 -8.91 0.76
CA PRO A 486 -26.88 -10.09 0.94
C PRO A 486 -25.95 -10.31 -0.26
N LEU A 487 -24.90 -11.09 -0.04
CA LEU A 487 -24.03 -11.55 -1.11
C LEU A 487 -24.70 -12.69 -1.88
N PHE A 488 -24.71 -12.58 -3.21
CA PHE A 488 -25.12 -13.68 -4.09
C PHE A 488 -23.91 -14.31 -4.76
N VAL A 489 -23.85 -15.64 -4.83
CA VAL A 489 -22.78 -16.36 -5.53
C VAL A 489 -23.38 -17.12 -6.70
N CYS A 490 -22.91 -16.80 -7.91
CA CYS A 490 -23.37 -17.36 -9.17
C CYS A 490 -22.35 -18.37 -9.73
N ARG A 491 -22.82 -19.59 -10.06
CA ARG A 491 -22.00 -20.72 -10.52
C ARG A 491 -22.59 -21.39 -11.76
N GLY A 492 -21.78 -22.23 -12.40
CA GLY A 492 -22.17 -22.99 -13.58
C GLY A 492 -22.17 -22.15 -14.87
N SER A 493 -22.68 -22.73 -15.95
CA SER A 493 -22.68 -22.12 -17.28
C SER A 493 -23.50 -20.84 -17.38
N SER A 494 -24.47 -20.64 -16.48
CA SER A 494 -25.33 -19.46 -16.43
C SER A 494 -24.86 -18.40 -15.43
N SER A 495 -23.66 -18.53 -14.84
CA SER A 495 -23.20 -17.67 -13.73
C SER A 495 -23.26 -16.18 -14.05
N ILE A 496 -22.71 -15.77 -15.19
CA ILE A 496 -22.69 -14.37 -15.65
C ILE A 496 -24.11 -13.86 -15.95
N SER A 497 -24.93 -14.66 -16.63
CA SER A 497 -26.33 -14.30 -16.93
C SER A 497 -27.15 -14.10 -15.66
N ASN A 498 -27.01 -15.02 -14.69
CA ASN A 498 -27.67 -14.92 -13.40
C ASN A 498 -27.18 -13.71 -12.60
N ALA A 499 -25.88 -13.44 -12.59
CA ALA A 499 -25.32 -12.28 -11.92
C ALA A 499 -25.83 -10.95 -12.51
N ASN A 500 -25.87 -10.81 -13.84
CA ASN A 500 -26.48 -9.66 -14.50
C ASN A 500 -27.97 -9.51 -14.14
N LYS A 501 -28.75 -10.60 -14.14
CA LYS A 501 -30.16 -10.58 -13.70
C LYS A 501 -30.32 -10.12 -12.26
N ILE A 502 -29.42 -10.52 -11.36
CA ILE A 502 -29.44 -10.10 -9.95
C ILE A 502 -29.21 -8.59 -9.84
N PHE A 503 -28.24 -8.04 -10.55
CA PHE A 503 -28.05 -6.59 -10.61
C PHE A 503 -29.27 -5.87 -11.20
N GLN A 504 -29.94 -6.44 -12.22
CA GLN A 504 -31.18 -5.87 -12.76
C GLN A 504 -32.35 -5.90 -11.76
N CYS A 505 -32.47 -6.97 -10.96
CA CYS A 505 -33.43 -7.01 -9.85
C CYS A 505 -33.08 -5.96 -8.77
N ALA A 506 -31.79 -5.76 -8.46
CA ALA A 506 -31.35 -4.72 -7.53
C ALA A 506 -31.66 -3.32 -8.07
N ARG A 507 -31.45 -3.07 -9.37
CA ARG A 507 -31.82 -1.83 -10.04
C ARG A 507 -33.29 -1.47 -9.82
N SER A 508 -34.19 -2.45 -9.86
CA SER A 508 -35.64 -2.24 -9.67
C SER A 508 -36.02 -1.78 -8.25
N ILE A 509 -35.14 -1.94 -7.25
CA ILE A 509 -35.34 -1.38 -5.90
C ILE A 509 -35.48 0.13 -5.95
N SER A 510 -34.62 0.79 -6.74
CA SER A 510 -34.58 2.26 -6.85
C SER A 510 -35.95 2.85 -7.20
N LEU A 511 -36.66 2.25 -8.17
CA LEU A 511 -37.98 2.70 -8.63
C LEU A 511 -39.04 2.67 -7.52
N SER A 512 -38.93 1.72 -6.59
CA SER A 512 -39.88 1.58 -5.47
C SER A 512 -39.54 2.45 -4.26
N LYS A 513 -38.33 3.02 -4.21
CA LYS A 513 -37.77 3.73 -3.05
C LYS A 513 -37.26 5.14 -3.37
N LEU A 514 -37.71 5.74 -4.48
CA LEU A 514 -37.31 7.09 -4.91
C LEU A 514 -37.47 8.19 -3.84
N ALA A 515 -38.43 8.04 -2.92
CA ALA A 515 -38.65 8.98 -1.81
C ALA A 515 -37.57 8.91 -0.70
N LEU A 516 -36.63 7.96 -0.78
CA LEU A 516 -35.53 7.72 0.17
C LEU A 516 -34.16 8.04 -0.48
N ASP A 517 -34.11 9.06 -1.35
CA ASP A 517 -32.97 9.44 -2.22
C ASP A 517 -31.62 9.48 -1.47
N ASP A 518 -31.62 9.94 -0.23
CA ASP A 518 -30.43 10.19 0.56
C ASP A 518 -29.84 8.94 1.27
N ARG A 519 -30.45 7.75 1.11
CA ARG A 519 -30.04 6.48 1.76
C ARG A 519 -28.99 5.71 0.97
N ILE A 520 -28.13 4.98 1.68
CA ILE A 520 -27.08 4.14 1.10
C ILE A 520 -27.64 2.75 0.83
N ILE A 521 -27.32 2.19 -0.33
CA ILE A 521 -27.55 0.79 -0.66
C ILE A 521 -26.23 0.14 -1.09
N THR A 522 -25.95 -1.02 -0.52
CA THR A 522 -24.83 -1.88 -0.92
C THR A 522 -25.36 -3.16 -1.56
N ALA A 523 -24.75 -3.59 -2.66
CA ALA A 523 -25.13 -4.80 -3.38
C ALA A 523 -23.90 -5.53 -3.88
N SER A 524 -23.87 -6.86 -3.72
CA SER A 524 -22.69 -7.65 -4.06
C SER A 524 -23.04 -8.97 -4.71
N VAL A 525 -22.35 -9.29 -5.80
CA VAL A 525 -22.52 -10.52 -6.55
C VAL A 525 -21.15 -11.11 -6.88
N CYS A 526 -20.97 -12.39 -6.58
CA CYS A 526 -19.81 -13.17 -6.97
C CYS A 526 -20.11 -13.97 -8.24
N VAL A 527 -19.15 -13.97 -9.16
CA VAL A 527 -19.13 -14.85 -10.33
C VAL A 527 -17.93 -15.78 -10.19
N VAL A 528 -18.18 -17.08 -10.29
CA VAL A 528 -17.10 -18.09 -10.32
C VAL A 528 -16.63 -18.26 -11.76
N TYR A 529 -15.43 -17.76 -12.04
CA TYR A 529 -14.69 -18.01 -13.28
C TYR A 529 -13.78 -19.25 -13.12
N PRO A 530 -13.22 -19.82 -14.20
CA PRO A 530 -12.27 -20.92 -14.11
C PRO A 530 -11.02 -20.61 -13.26
N GLU A 531 -10.54 -19.37 -13.31
CA GLU A 531 -9.29 -18.94 -12.67
C GLU A 531 -9.49 -18.48 -11.23
N ALA A 532 -10.63 -17.85 -10.92
CA ALA A 532 -10.88 -17.26 -9.60
C ALA A 532 -12.38 -17.00 -9.38
N THR A 533 -12.77 -16.80 -8.13
CA THR A 533 -14.06 -16.19 -7.80
C THR A 533 -13.93 -14.69 -7.74
N VAL A 534 -14.70 -13.96 -8.54
CA VAL A 534 -14.65 -12.50 -8.59
C VAL A 534 -15.91 -11.92 -7.96
N LYS A 535 -15.73 -11.06 -6.97
CA LYS A 535 -16.82 -10.33 -6.31
C LYS A 535 -16.93 -8.92 -6.87
N TYR A 536 -18.11 -8.58 -7.35
CA TYR A 536 -18.50 -7.24 -7.79
C TYR A 536 -19.38 -6.64 -6.71
N ALA A 537 -18.86 -5.68 -5.95
CA ALA A 537 -19.57 -4.96 -4.91
C ALA A 537 -19.83 -3.52 -5.35
N ILE A 538 -21.00 -3.00 -5.05
CA ILE A 538 -21.37 -1.60 -5.31
C ILE A 538 -21.85 -0.94 -4.03
N ALA A 539 -21.60 0.36 -3.91
CA ALA A 539 -22.18 1.22 -2.89
C ALA A 539 -22.58 2.55 -3.52
N CYS A 540 -23.84 2.95 -3.37
CA CYS A 540 -24.34 4.20 -3.92
C CYS A 540 -25.58 4.68 -3.15
N SER A 541 -26.08 5.87 -3.50
CA SER A 541 -27.42 6.28 -3.05
C SER A 541 -28.49 5.45 -3.75
N ILE A 542 -29.70 5.37 -3.15
CA ILE A 542 -30.84 4.65 -3.76
C ILE A 542 -31.17 5.20 -5.16
N LYS A 543 -31.05 6.52 -5.37
CA LYS A 543 -31.30 7.14 -6.68
C LYS A 543 -30.23 6.80 -7.71
N ALA A 544 -28.96 6.89 -7.32
CA ALA A 544 -27.84 6.62 -8.22
C ALA A 544 -27.80 5.14 -8.68
N LEU A 545 -28.40 4.22 -7.91
CA LEU A 545 -28.48 2.80 -8.25
C LEU A 545 -29.11 2.53 -9.62
N HIS A 546 -30.14 3.30 -10.00
CA HIS A 546 -30.85 3.09 -11.27
C HIS A 546 -29.95 3.35 -12.49
N GLU A 547 -29.18 4.44 -12.42
CA GLU A 547 -28.26 4.88 -13.48
C GLU A 547 -27.01 4.01 -13.52
N LEU A 548 -26.46 3.68 -12.34
CA LEU A 548 -25.26 2.84 -12.22
C LEU A 548 -25.45 1.45 -12.84
N LEU A 549 -26.62 0.85 -12.63
CA LEU A 549 -26.92 -0.52 -13.07
C LEU A 549 -27.63 -0.60 -14.43
N ASP A 550 -27.53 0.45 -15.25
CA ASP A 550 -28.05 0.42 -16.62
C ASP A 550 -27.49 -0.78 -17.40
N PRO A 551 -28.34 -1.70 -17.94
CA PRO A 551 -27.88 -2.90 -18.64
C PRO A 551 -26.96 -2.63 -19.84
N GLU A 552 -27.06 -1.46 -20.48
CA GLU A 552 -26.20 -1.10 -21.61
C GLU A 552 -24.77 -0.74 -21.16
N ARG A 553 -24.61 -0.31 -19.91
CA ARG A 553 -23.33 0.17 -19.35
C ARG A 553 -22.73 -0.78 -18.30
N PHE A 554 -23.58 -1.51 -17.58
CA PHE A 554 -23.22 -2.39 -16.48
C PHE A 554 -23.60 -3.83 -16.81
N SER A 555 -22.77 -4.48 -17.63
CA SER A 555 -22.84 -5.90 -17.92
C SER A 555 -21.53 -6.57 -17.51
N LEU A 556 -21.61 -7.59 -16.66
CA LEU A 556 -20.42 -8.26 -16.14
C LEU A 556 -19.62 -8.96 -17.26
N PRO A 557 -18.27 -8.99 -17.14
CA PRO A 557 -17.41 -9.53 -18.18
C PRO A 557 -17.62 -11.03 -18.40
N SER A 558 -17.59 -11.46 -19.66
CA SER A 558 -17.86 -12.85 -20.02
C SER A 558 -16.73 -13.84 -19.72
N SER A 559 -15.54 -13.34 -19.38
CA SER A 559 -14.38 -14.13 -18.97
C SER A 559 -13.50 -13.33 -18.02
N PHE A 560 -12.65 -14.03 -17.25
CA PHE A 560 -11.72 -13.42 -16.31
C PHE A 560 -10.70 -12.49 -16.99
N SER A 561 -10.33 -12.80 -18.24
CA SER A 561 -9.45 -11.98 -19.08
C SER A 561 -10.06 -10.65 -19.53
N LYS A 562 -11.38 -10.48 -19.50
CA LYS A 562 -12.09 -9.26 -19.92
C LYS A 562 -12.36 -8.28 -18.78
N ILE A 563 -11.99 -8.64 -17.56
CA ILE A 563 -12.15 -7.78 -16.38
C ILE A 563 -11.38 -6.45 -16.51
N PRO A 564 -10.13 -6.38 -17.01
CA PRO A 564 -9.41 -5.12 -17.14
C PRO A 564 -10.16 -4.09 -18.00
N ASP A 565 -10.67 -4.53 -19.15
CA ASP A 565 -11.46 -3.68 -20.05
C ASP A 565 -12.76 -3.22 -19.38
N TRP A 566 -13.44 -4.12 -18.66
CA TRP A 566 -14.64 -3.78 -17.91
C TRP A 566 -14.38 -2.70 -16.86
N ILE A 567 -13.27 -2.79 -16.11
CA ILE A 567 -12.88 -1.80 -15.10
C ILE A 567 -12.66 -0.42 -15.74
N LYS A 568 -11.99 -0.35 -16.89
CA LYS A 568 -11.82 0.91 -17.64
C LYS A 568 -13.16 1.52 -18.02
N THR A 569 -14.05 0.73 -18.62
CA THR A 569 -15.38 1.20 -19.02
C THR A 569 -16.18 1.73 -17.82
N GLN A 570 -16.14 1.04 -16.67
CA GLN A 570 -16.83 1.51 -15.47
C GLN A 570 -16.18 2.79 -14.90
N SER A 571 -14.85 2.91 -14.93
CA SER A 571 -14.14 4.14 -14.52
C SER A 571 -14.55 5.33 -15.37
N GLU A 572 -14.63 5.18 -16.68
CA GLU A 572 -15.07 6.22 -17.61
C GLU A 572 -16.53 6.61 -17.37
N CYS A 573 -17.43 5.64 -17.19
CA CYS A 573 -18.84 5.88 -16.90
C CYS A 573 -19.01 6.68 -15.59
N LEU A 574 -18.25 6.36 -14.54
CA LEU A 574 -18.30 7.08 -13.27
C LEU A 574 -17.67 8.48 -13.37
N LYS A 575 -16.64 8.69 -14.20
CA LYS A 575 -16.01 10.01 -14.42
C LYS A 575 -16.94 11.02 -15.07
N LEU A 576 -17.78 10.59 -16.01
CA LEU A 576 -18.73 11.46 -16.70
C LEU A 576 -19.84 12.03 -15.79
N SER A 577 -19.94 11.55 -14.55
CA SER A 577 -20.98 11.96 -13.60
C SER A 577 -20.61 13.14 -12.70
N ILE A 578 -19.47 13.84 -12.89
CA ILE A 578 -19.02 14.96 -12.02
C ILE A 578 -18.66 16.28 -12.72
N SER A 579 -18.93 17.40 -12.03
CA SER A 579 -18.26 18.70 -12.19
C SER A 579 -16.92 18.74 -11.43
N GLU A 580 -15.91 19.45 -11.95
CA GLU A 580 -14.55 19.45 -11.39
C GLU A 580 -14.42 19.97 -9.94
N GLN A 581 -15.45 20.66 -9.41
CA GLN A 581 -15.46 21.30 -8.10
C GLN A 581 -15.73 20.34 -6.92
N GLU A 582 -16.07 19.07 -7.17
CA GLU A 582 -16.53 18.10 -6.15
C GLU A 582 -15.50 17.01 -5.79
N ARG A 583 -14.19 17.25 -5.97
CA ARG A 583 -13.15 16.25 -5.63
C ARG A 583 -12.90 16.22 -4.12
N SER A 584 -13.61 15.37 -3.40
CA SER A 584 -13.38 15.05 -1.98
C SER A 584 -12.40 13.86 -1.82
N ILE A 585 -11.80 13.71 -0.63
CA ILE A 585 -11.00 12.53 -0.29
C ILE A 585 -11.94 11.32 -0.15
N PRO A 586 -11.71 10.20 -0.87
CA PRO A 586 -12.62 9.06 -0.83
C PRO A 586 -12.69 8.42 0.57
N ASP A 587 -13.88 8.44 1.21
CA ASP A 587 -14.08 7.74 2.47
C ASP A 587 -14.05 6.22 2.26
N ARG A 588 -13.21 5.51 3.02
CA ARG A 588 -13.01 4.05 2.95
C ARG A 588 -13.85 3.29 3.97
N SER A 589 -14.63 3.96 4.82
CA SER A 589 -15.33 3.35 5.96
C SER A 589 -16.36 2.26 5.57
N LEU A 590 -16.90 2.32 4.35
CA LEU A 590 -17.84 1.34 3.81
C LEU A 590 -17.15 0.03 3.41
N LEU A 591 -15.91 0.07 2.91
CA LEU A 591 -15.22 -1.12 2.41
C LEU A 591 -14.70 -1.96 3.59
N LYS A 592 -14.98 -3.27 3.56
CA LYS A 592 -14.53 -4.24 4.56
C LYS A 592 -13.44 -5.13 4.01
N ASN A 593 -12.64 -5.73 4.92
CA ASN A 593 -11.53 -6.63 4.59
C ASN A 593 -11.96 -7.86 3.77
N ILE A 594 -13.25 -8.21 3.79
CA ILE A 594 -13.84 -9.27 2.96
C ILE A 594 -14.07 -8.85 1.49
N GLY A 595 -13.67 -7.64 1.11
CA GLY A 595 -13.85 -7.08 -0.22
C GLY A 595 -15.30 -6.73 -0.54
N ASP A 596 -16.04 -6.26 0.45
CA ASP A 596 -17.47 -5.96 0.34
C ASP A 596 -17.78 -4.59 0.94
N PHE A 597 -18.78 -3.89 0.40
CA PHE A 597 -19.27 -2.65 0.98
C PHE A 597 -20.36 -2.92 1.99
N ARG A 598 -20.24 -2.33 3.19
CA ARG A 598 -21.23 -2.46 4.26
C ARG A 598 -21.35 -1.18 5.07
N VAL A 599 -22.58 -0.73 5.27
CA VAL A 599 -22.89 0.30 6.27
C VAL A 599 -22.72 -0.34 7.65
N SER A 600 -21.70 0.08 8.38
CA SER A 600 -21.44 -0.39 9.74
C SER A 600 -22.28 0.38 10.73
N ARG A 601 -23.15 -0.34 11.46
CA ARG A 601 -24.02 0.22 12.48
C ARG A 601 -23.49 -0.08 13.86
N LYS A 602 -23.37 0.94 14.69
CA LYS A 602 -22.96 0.79 16.08
C LYS A 602 -24.20 0.64 16.95
N PHE A 603 -24.31 -0.46 17.67
CA PHE A 603 -25.35 -0.62 18.68
C PHE A 603 -25.09 0.33 19.84
N ALA A 604 -26.16 0.95 20.34
CA ALA A 604 -26.12 1.73 21.56
C ALA A 604 -26.04 0.80 22.77
N GLU A 605 -25.30 1.23 23.79
CA GLU A 605 -25.20 0.48 25.04
C GLU A 605 -26.54 0.46 25.76
N ARG A 606 -26.81 -0.63 26.49
CA ARG A 606 -28.10 -0.79 27.17
C ARG A 606 -28.33 0.24 28.28
N SER A 607 -27.26 0.80 28.83
CA SER A 607 -27.25 1.92 29.78
C SER A 607 -27.73 3.24 29.15
N GLU A 608 -27.56 3.41 27.84
CA GLU A 608 -27.81 4.67 27.11
C GLU A 608 -29.28 4.86 26.73
N TYR A 609 -30.15 3.87 26.94
CA TYR A 609 -31.56 3.98 26.59
C TYR A 609 -32.49 3.09 27.42
N GLU A 610 -33.74 3.53 27.54
CA GLU A 610 -34.86 2.72 27.98
C GLU A 610 -35.82 2.44 26.83
N LEU A 611 -36.43 1.26 26.87
CA LEU A 611 -37.50 0.88 25.96
C LEU A 611 -38.79 0.78 26.76
N ASN A 612 -39.76 1.65 26.47
CA ASN A 612 -41.04 1.60 27.16
C ASN A 612 -41.94 0.48 26.61
N SER A 613 -43.04 0.19 27.31
CA SER A 613 -44.02 -0.85 26.93
C SER A 613 -44.69 -0.63 25.56
N ASN A 614 -44.62 0.59 25.04
CA ASN A 614 -45.14 0.96 23.71
C ASN A 614 -44.08 0.85 22.61
N GLY A 615 -42.86 0.40 22.95
CA GLY A 615 -41.75 0.25 22.00
C GLY A 615 -41.03 1.56 21.67
N GLN A 616 -41.24 2.63 22.43
CA GLN A 616 -40.53 3.90 22.24
C GLN A 616 -39.23 3.90 23.05
N PHE A 617 -38.17 4.41 22.42
CA PHE A 617 -36.86 4.57 23.04
C PHE A 617 -36.77 5.93 23.74
N THR A 618 -36.32 5.93 24.99
CA THR A 618 -35.97 7.13 25.76
C THR A 618 -34.47 7.10 26.01
N TYR A 619 -33.78 8.20 25.71
CA TYR A 619 -32.34 8.30 25.92
C TYR A 619 -32.02 8.45 27.40
N LYS A 620 -30.93 7.82 27.82
CA LYS A 620 -30.28 8.03 29.11
C LYS A 620 -28.87 8.50 28.85
N VAL A 621 -28.71 9.82 28.73
CA VAL A 621 -27.41 10.44 28.53
C VAL A 621 -27.05 11.21 29.79
N HIS A 622 -25.95 10.84 30.43
CA HIS A 622 -25.44 11.58 31.58
C HIS A 622 -25.06 13.00 31.15
N SER A 623 -25.39 14.01 31.97
CA SER A 623 -25.18 15.43 31.66
C SER A 623 -23.72 15.81 31.35
N SER A 624 -22.76 15.01 31.82
CA SER A 624 -21.35 15.18 31.51
C SER A 624 -20.95 14.79 30.08
N ASN A 625 -21.79 14.07 29.33
CA ASN A 625 -21.50 13.69 27.94
C ASN A 625 -21.97 14.81 26.98
N THR A 626 -21.28 15.95 27.06
CA THR A 626 -21.63 17.18 26.33
C THR A 626 -21.62 16.98 24.81
N GLU A 627 -20.73 16.14 24.28
CA GLU A 627 -20.64 15.84 22.84
C GLU A 627 -21.90 15.11 22.33
N LEU A 628 -22.37 14.10 23.06
CA LEU A 628 -23.57 13.35 22.66
C LEU A 628 -24.81 14.24 22.74
N LEU A 629 -24.89 15.10 23.77
CA LEU A 629 -25.96 16.08 23.91
C LEU A 629 -25.94 17.13 22.78
N GLU A 630 -24.77 17.64 22.39
CA GLU A 630 -24.60 18.56 21.24
C GLU A 630 -25.14 17.91 19.95
N LEU A 631 -24.70 16.68 19.65
CA LEU A 631 -25.10 15.96 18.43
C LEU A 631 -26.61 15.69 18.35
N MET A 632 -27.22 15.33 19.49
CA MET A 632 -28.63 14.95 19.54
C MET A 632 -29.58 16.14 19.68
N MET A 633 -29.22 17.16 20.48
CA MET A 633 -30.13 18.25 20.85
C MET A 633 -29.88 19.51 20.04
N GLU A 634 -28.61 19.92 19.89
CA GLU A 634 -28.25 21.17 19.25
C GLU A 634 -28.15 21.00 17.73
N ARG A 635 -27.36 19.99 17.28
CA ARG A 635 -27.19 19.69 15.86
C ARG A 635 -28.30 18.83 15.27
N GLN A 636 -29.00 18.06 16.12
CA GLN A 636 -30.08 17.14 15.72
C GLN A 636 -29.69 16.22 14.57
N CYS A 637 -28.46 15.70 14.59
CA CYS A 637 -27.89 14.90 13.53
C CYS A 637 -27.58 13.46 13.94
N LEU A 638 -27.94 13.07 15.18
CA LEU A 638 -27.75 11.74 15.74
C LEU A 638 -29.04 11.25 16.41
N PHE A 639 -29.42 10.01 16.14
CA PHE A 639 -30.66 9.39 16.59
C PHE A 639 -30.44 7.91 16.94
N LEU A 640 -31.31 7.35 17.80
CA LEU A 640 -31.46 5.92 18.01
C LEU A 640 -32.54 5.35 17.12
N THR A 641 -32.18 4.33 16.34
CA THR A 641 -33.14 3.56 15.52
C THR A 641 -33.23 2.11 16.00
N PRO A 642 -34.45 1.54 16.13
CA PRO A 642 -34.63 0.16 16.55
C PRO A 642 -33.99 -0.84 15.58
N ALA A 643 -33.41 -1.91 16.13
CA ALA A 643 -32.95 -3.09 15.39
C ALA A 643 -33.82 -4.30 15.73
N ASN A 644 -34.47 -4.88 14.71
CA ASN A 644 -35.54 -5.87 14.89
C ASN A 644 -35.30 -7.17 14.12
N ILE A 645 -35.41 -8.32 14.79
CA ILE A 645 -35.52 -9.61 14.08
C ILE A 645 -36.99 -9.85 13.71
N ILE A 646 -37.22 -10.05 12.41
CA ILE A 646 -38.56 -10.31 11.87
C ILE A 646 -38.81 -11.81 11.81
N GLN A 647 -39.73 -12.30 12.66
CA GLN A 647 -40.09 -13.73 12.70
C GLN A 647 -41.32 -14.06 11.86
N ARG A 648 -42.27 -13.12 11.75
CA ARG A 648 -43.50 -13.32 10.97
C ARG A 648 -43.98 -12.00 10.37
N ALA A 649 -44.23 -12.01 9.06
CA ALA A 649 -44.74 -10.88 8.30
C ALA A 649 -45.94 -11.28 7.41
N LYS A 650 -46.95 -10.42 7.32
CA LYS A 650 -48.15 -10.61 6.50
C LYS A 650 -48.08 -9.69 5.27
N CYS A 651 -48.22 -10.28 4.09
CA CYS A 651 -48.25 -9.55 2.82
C CYS A 651 -49.55 -8.73 2.75
N LEU A 652 -49.47 -7.44 2.41
CA LEU A 652 -50.69 -6.63 2.27
C LEU A 652 -51.38 -6.81 0.92
N SER A 653 -50.66 -7.23 -0.12
CA SER A 653 -51.25 -7.55 -1.45
C SER A 653 -52.12 -8.80 -1.43
N CYS A 654 -51.60 -9.93 -0.95
CA CYS A 654 -52.31 -11.22 -0.99
C CYS A 654 -52.82 -11.71 0.37
N ARG A 655 -52.58 -10.95 1.44
CA ARG A 655 -52.93 -11.29 2.84
C ARG A 655 -52.27 -12.58 3.38
N GLY A 656 -51.44 -13.28 2.62
CA GLY A 656 -50.70 -14.48 3.03
C GLY A 656 -49.40 -14.19 3.81
N ASN A 657 -48.62 -15.25 4.07
CA ASN A 657 -47.29 -15.13 4.67
C ASN A 657 -46.32 -14.47 3.68
N TYR A 658 -45.83 -13.28 4.03
CA TYR A 658 -44.99 -12.46 3.15
C TYR A 658 -43.66 -13.14 2.76
N LEU A 659 -43.10 -13.95 3.67
CA LEU A 659 -41.83 -14.65 3.43
C LEU A 659 -41.97 -15.84 2.47
N LYS A 660 -43.21 -16.31 2.24
CA LYS A 660 -43.51 -17.48 1.40
C LYS A 660 -44.31 -17.16 0.14
N CYS A 661 -44.94 -15.99 0.06
CA CYS A 661 -45.74 -15.62 -1.10
C CYS A 661 -44.85 -15.15 -2.28
N LYS A 662 -45.44 -15.10 -3.48
CA LYS A 662 -44.78 -14.62 -4.70
C LYS A 662 -44.92 -13.10 -4.93
N CYS A 663 -45.60 -12.39 -4.04
CA CYS A 663 -45.86 -10.96 -4.20
C CYS A 663 -44.60 -10.13 -3.88
N LEU A 664 -44.31 -9.15 -4.74
CA LEU A 664 -43.30 -8.10 -4.53
C LEU A 664 -43.93 -6.91 -3.81
N ALA A 665 -44.50 -7.15 -2.62
CA ALA A 665 -45.44 -6.22 -1.99
C ALA A 665 -44.81 -4.88 -1.60
N VAL A 666 -43.53 -4.85 -1.23
CA VAL A 666 -42.79 -3.62 -0.93
C VAL A 666 -42.43 -2.91 -2.23
N PHE A 667 -41.90 -3.63 -3.23
CA PHE A 667 -41.54 -3.02 -4.52
C PHE A 667 -42.77 -2.44 -5.25
N GLN A 668 -43.94 -3.05 -5.08
CA GLN A 668 -45.21 -2.62 -5.67
C GLN A 668 -45.99 -1.62 -4.81
N GLY A 669 -45.42 -1.14 -3.69
CA GLY A 669 -46.05 -0.13 -2.82
C GLY A 669 -47.23 -0.62 -1.96
N ALA A 670 -47.57 -1.91 -2.01
CA ALA A 670 -48.66 -2.47 -1.19
C ALA A 670 -48.29 -2.58 0.30
N GLY A 671 -47.00 -2.74 0.61
CA GLY A 671 -46.45 -2.79 1.97
C GLY A 671 -46.60 -4.14 2.67
N VAL A 672 -46.12 -4.20 3.92
CA VAL A 672 -46.06 -5.41 4.74
C VAL A 672 -46.45 -5.09 6.18
N SER A 673 -47.22 -5.97 6.81
CA SER A 673 -47.54 -5.87 8.24
C SER A 673 -46.70 -6.86 9.05
N MET A 674 -45.83 -6.32 9.91
CA MET A 674 -45.05 -7.12 10.86
C MET A 674 -45.99 -7.71 11.93
N LYS A 675 -45.95 -9.05 12.10
CA LYS A 675 -46.85 -9.77 13.01
C LYS A 675 -46.15 -10.36 14.22
N LYS A 676 -44.85 -10.58 14.14
CA LYS A 676 -44.02 -11.03 15.26
C LYS A 676 -42.60 -10.53 15.04
N ILE A 677 -42.14 -9.66 15.92
CA ILE A 677 -40.80 -9.06 15.92
C ILE A 677 -40.13 -9.32 17.27
N ARG A 678 -38.81 -9.42 17.26
CA ARG A 678 -37.97 -9.41 18.47
C ARG A 678 -37.06 -8.19 18.40
N ILE A 679 -37.28 -7.23 19.29
CA ILE A 679 -36.42 -6.05 19.43
C ILE A 679 -35.10 -6.51 20.04
N LEU A 680 -33.99 -6.20 19.39
CA LEU A 680 -32.64 -6.53 19.87
C LEU A 680 -32.02 -5.39 20.68
N GLY A 681 -32.36 -4.17 20.31
CA GLY A 681 -31.82 -2.94 20.86
C GLY A 681 -32.02 -1.80 19.89
N ALA A 682 -31.15 -0.80 19.96
CA ALA A 682 -31.09 0.29 19.01
C ALA A 682 -29.67 0.50 18.49
N VAL A 683 -29.57 1.07 17.30
CA VAL A 683 -28.32 1.50 16.69
C VAL A 683 -28.28 3.01 16.59
N TRP A 684 -27.08 3.57 16.67
CA TRP A 684 -26.83 4.96 16.36
C TRP A 684 -26.95 5.18 14.86
N SER A 685 -27.76 6.17 14.48
CA SER A 685 -27.99 6.56 13.11
C SER A 685 -27.98 8.06 12.97
N SER A 686 -27.59 8.57 11.80
CA SER A 686 -27.71 10.00 11.52
C SER A 686 -29.12 10.43 11.15
N ARG A 687 -30.10 9.50 11.18
CA ARG A 687 -31.48 9.73 10.76
C ARG A 687 -32.49 8.94 11.60
N ASN A 688 -33.70 9.47 11.71
CA ASN A 688 -34.85 8.73 12.22
C ASN A 688 -36.06 8.91 11.29
N PHE A 689 -36.81 7.82 11.08
CA PHE A 689 -38.10 7.80 10.41
C PHE A 689 -39.24 8.31 11.29
N TRP A 690 -39.10 8.14 12.61
CA TRP A 690 -40.04 8.64 13.60
C TRP A 690 -39.62 10.04 14.03
N SER A 691 -40.46 11.03 13.78
CA SER A 691 -40.57 12.21 14.64
C SER A 691 -41.10 11.77 16.02
N ALA A 692 -40.36 10.90 16.71
CA ALA A 692 -40.66 10.58 18.09
C ALA A 692 -40.41 11.85 18.90
N HIS A 693 -41.46 12.38 19.53
CA HIS A 693 -41.30 13.39 20.57
C HIS A 693 -40.46 12.78 21.69
N TYR A 694 -39.17 13.07 21.70
CA TYR A 694 -38.27 12.65 22.76
C TYR A 694 -38.51 13.54 23.97
N LYS A 695 -38.81 12.92 25.12
CA LYS A 695 -38.70 13.57 26.42
C LYS A 695 -37.43 13.04 27.08
N LEU A 696 -36.49 13.94 27.34
CA LEU A 696 -35.39 13.67 28.26
C LEU A 696 -35.97 13.65 29.68
N SER A 697 -35.63 12.63 30.45
CA SER A 697 -35.74 12.67 31.91
C SER A 697 -34.33 12.71 32.47
N GLU A 698 -34.09 13.65 33.39
CA GLU A 698 -32.84 13.74 34.16
C GLU A 698 -32.51 12.44 34.90
#